data_AF-A0A8T7K0V8-F1
#
_entry.id   AF-A0A8T7K0V8-F1
#
_cell.length_a   1.000
_cell.length_b   1.000
_cell.length_c   1.000
_cell.angle_alpha   90.00
_cell.angle_beta   90.00
_cell.angle_gamma   90.00
#
_symmetry.space_group_name_H-M   'P 1'
#
loop_
_entity.id
_entity.type
_entity.pdbx_description
1 polymer ?
#
loop_
_entity_poly.entity_id
_entity_poly.type
_entity_poly.pdbx_seq_one_letter_code
_entity_poly.pdbx_strand_id
1 'polypeptide(L)'
;MIGRPNFLRQKKPSKPETSLTLRRLAFGAQLISMFALGEVTQLWLLILPLLPLLALGHLYSYRACVKPSRFVRLIVFVGIHLGICWMFGGLIWGMPYPQIQFALITMIVVSFELISRLNLYSGIGLGLINFYVAATLSRTLVFGGLLIVYLLCLLAFLWLAESEDGVRDNPVVVRPTREKTTRGGRVRWLLRFSLLLSFAAPLVFLFTPRFAATPLIMPISLRLPITNRPAAQVINPAVPLVQIEGMSTGSSEYYYGFDTQLDLSYRGGLTDTLVMYVRSSAASYWRSHAYDTYNGRTWSKSNDELRYLRGNGYYFALDPAYPRLIDYPPGDTFVQSFYIVYPLPNLLFVGGEPVKLFFAATEIAFDAYDGLRVGDPLSAGTTYSVVSLRQDFEPDELRAAAAVYASDSWQRFANSEFANYLQLPESITQRTRDLAREITVGIANPYDQIIAIRDYLRATYAYDFFPPPQAPNSDSVDQFLFVDQRGVCEQYVSAMIVMLRALGIPARLVAGYGTGDYNPFTGFYEVRANDAHAWVEVYFPDHGWVSFDPTPGWNGSPETGPVERWVFSSLFEGVELPSLPLGEMTQAGLSFLGAIAASFVFMFAASLIIVAAWWLWQRWGKLRFGRWRRMRQRDPLRRRVFSLYHRAQRRLRSYRAPTQTVQEHAAAFPEMAELARAVDSAAYSTDILDETVLKSLESSVRKR
;
A
#
# COMPACT_ATOMS: atom_id res chain seq x y z
N MET A 1 -42.55 9.86 45.88
CA MET A 1 -41.13 10.04 46.21
C MET A 1 -40.31 9.78 44.96
N ILE A 2 -39.68 10.83 44.43
CA ILE A 2 -38.89 10.80 43.20
C ILE A 2 -37.56 10.11 43.51
N GLY A 3 -37.36 8.91 42.96
CA GLY A 3 -36.08 8.20 43.02
C GLY A 3 -35.04 8.92 42.16
N ARG A 4 -33.97 9.43 42.79
CA ARG A 4 -32.84 10.02 42.08
C ARG A 4 -32.17 8.94 41.19
N PRO A 5 -31.91 9.20 39.91
CA PRO A 5 -31.14 8.30 39.08
C PRO A 5 -29.66 8.37 39.46
N ASN A 6 -29.07 7.23 39.83
CA ASN A 6 -27.63 7.05 40.06
C ASN A 6 -26.85 7.14 38.72
N PHE A 7 -26.76 8.32 38.13
CA PHE A 7 -25.76 8.62 37.10
C PHE A 7 -24.47 9.06 37.80
N LEU A 8 -23.62 8.11 38.17
CA LEU A 8 -22.16 8.25 38.33
C LEU A 8 -21.62 6.88 38.75
N ARG A 9 -21.67 5.90 37.84
CA ARG A 9 -20.86 4.68 38.00
C ARG A 9 -19.40 5.13 37.88
N GLN A 10 -18.74 5.39 38.99
CA GLN A 10 -17.30 5.69 39.00
C GLN A 10 -16.61 4.54 38.27
N LYS A 11 -16.06 4.81 37.08
CA LYS A 11 -15.22 3.87 36.33
C LYS A 11 -14.11 3.47 37.32
N LYS A 12 -14.13 2.23 37.83
CA LYS A 12 -13.01 1.72 38.64
C LYS A 12 -11.74 1.97 37.81
N PRO A 13 -10.70 2.61 38.37
CA PRO A 13 -9.47 2.85 37.64
C PRO A 13 -8.97 1.50 37.12
N SER A 14 -8.60 1.44 35.84
CA SER A 14 -8.06 0.22 35.25
C SER A 14 -6.83 -0.21 36.05
N LYS A 15 -6.82 -1.46 36.51
CA LYS A 15 -5.69 -1.99 37.28
C LYS A 15 -4.43 -1.95 36.39
N PRO A 16 -3.30 -1.43 36.90
CA PRO A 16 -2.05 -1.44 36.14
C PRO A 16 -1.63 -2.89 35.88
N GLU A 17 -1.11 -3.15 34.67
CA GLU A 17 -0.66 -4.50 34.30
C GLU A 17 0.82 -4.69 34.62
N THR A 18 1.11 -5.65 35.50
CA THR A 18 2.45 -5.94 36.02
C THR A 18 3.09 -7.18 35.40
N SER A 19 2.35 -7.98 34.63
CA SER A 19 2.90 -9.18 33.97
C SER A 19 3.96 -8.80 32.93
N LEU A 20 5.21 -9.15 33.23
CA LEU A 20 6.36 -8.87 32.37
C LEU A 20 6.34 -9.76 31.12
N THR A 21 5.77 -10.96 31.23
CA THR A 21 5.63 -11.91 30.12
C THR A 21 4.59 -11.42 29.10
N LEU A 22 3.42 -10.95 29.53
CA LEU A 22 2.42 -10.36 28.63
C LEU A 22 2.98 -9.14 27.88
N ARG A 23 3.75 -8.29 28.56
CA ARG A 23 4.41 -7.13 27.95
C ARG A 23 5.45 -7.53 26.91
N ARG A 24 6.27 -8.56 27.17
CA ARG A 24 7.23 -9.10 26.20
C ARG A 24 6.55 -9.65 24.95
N LEU A 25 5.44 -10.36 25.11
CA LEU A 25 4.66 -10.88 23.99
C LEU A 25 4.03 -9.76 23.17
N ALA A 26 3.47 -8.74 23.82
CA ALA A 26 2.94 -7.56 23.14
C ALA A 26 4.03 -6.80 22.36
N PHE A 27 5.21 -6.61 22.97
CA PHE A 27 6.38 -6.03 22.31
C PHE A 27 6.82 -6.87 21.11
N GLY A 28 6.92 -8.19 21.28
CA GLY A 28 7.30 -9.11 20.20
C GLY A 28 6.35 -9.05 19.01
N ALA A 29 5.04 -9.07 19.26
CA ALA A 29 4.02 -8.94 18.22
C ALA A 29 4.15 -7.60 17.44
N GLN A 30 4.32 -6.48 18.15
CA GLN A 30 4.53 -5.17 17.53
C GLN A 30 5.84 -5.10 16.74
N LEU A 31 6.92 -5.69 17.27
CA LEU A 31 8.20 -5.78 16.59
C LEU A 31 8.10 -6.54 15.27
N ILE A 32 7.46 -7.71 15.29
CA ILE A 32 7.23 -8.53 14.09
C ILE A 32 6.42 -7.75 13.04
N SER A 33 5.42 -6.97 13.46
CA SER A 33 4.67 -6.10 12.55
C SER A 33 5.51 -4.98 11.92
N MET A 34 6.48 -4.42 12.64
CA MET A 34 7.42 -3.44 12.04
C MET A 34 8.36 -4.11 11.04
N PHE A 35 8.86 -5.31 11.35
CA PHE A 35 9.70 -6.06 10.42
C PHE A 35 8.94 -6.42 9.14
N ALA A 36 7.68 -6.86 9.26
CA ALA A 36 6.82 -7.14 8.11
C ALA A 36 6.61 -5.89 7.24
N LEU A 37 6.33 -4.73 7.86
CA LEU A 37 6.22 -3.48 7.10
C LEU A 37 7.55 -3.09 6.44
N GLY A 38 8.68 -3.24 7.13
CA GLY A 38 9.99 -2.92 6.57
C GLY A 38 10.36 -3.77 5.35
N GLU A 39 10.07 -5.07 5.40
CA GLU A 39 10.31 -5.98 4.28
C GLU A 39 9.50 -5.57 3.04
N VAL A 40 8.22 -5.27 3.26
CA VAL A 40 7.30 -4.99 2.17
C VAL A 40 7.50 -3.59 1.57
N THR A 41 7.77 -2.58 2.39
CA THR A 41 7.83 -1.16 1.97
C THR A 41 9.24 -0.63 1.78
N GLN A 42 10.28 -1.38 2.18
CA GLN A 42 11.69 -0.96 2.16
C GLN A 42 11.97 0.31 2.99
N LEU A 43 11.13 0.63 3.97
CA LEU A 43 11.28 1.80 4.85
C LEU A 43 12.27 1.55 6.00
N TRP A 44 13.32 0.76 5.78
CA TRP A 44 14.26 0.38 6.83
C TRP A 44 14.97 1.58 7.48
N LEU A 45 15.27 2.63 6.71
CA LEU A 45 15.83 3.87 7.23
C LEU A 45 14.92 4.57 8.25
N LEU A 46 13.59 4.42 8.09
CA LEU A 46 12.61 4.91 9.07
C LEU A 46 12.45 3.92 10.22
N ILE A 47 12.39 2.62 9.96
CA ILE A 47 12.07 1.61 10.98
C ILE A 47 13.22 1.41 11.98
N LEU A 48 14.47 1.37 11.52
CA LEU A 48 15.64 1.13 12.37
C LEU A 48 15.74 2.10 13.56
N PRO A 49 15.61 3.44 13.41
CA PRO A 49 15.61 4.36 14.55
C PRO A 49 14.35 4.28 15.43
N LEU A 50 13.25 3.73 14.90
CA LEU A 50 11.99 3.57 15.62
C LEU A 50 11.97 2.34 16.54
N LEU A 51 12.74 1.30 16.24
CA LEU A 51 12.88 0.10 17.07
C LEU A 51 13.31 0.39 18.54
N PRO A 52 14.37 1.17 18.81
CA PRO A 52 14.74 1.50 20.19
C PRO A 52 13.67 2.36 20.88
N LEU A 53 12.95 3.21 20.16
CA LEU A 53 11.87 4.03 20.72
C LEU A 53 10.67 3.17 21.15
N LEU A 54 10.32 2.13 20.38
CA LEU A 54 9.30 1.15 20.78
C LEU A 54 9.69 0.44 22.09
N ALA A 55 10.95 0.00 22.19
CA ALA A 55 11.47 -0.64 23.41
C ALA A 55 11.45 0.31 24.61
N LEU A 56 11.83 1.58 24.41
CA LEU A 56 11.78 2.63 25.43
C LEU A 56 10.34 2.91 25.90
N GLY A 57 9.37 2.93 24.99
CA GLY A 57 7.97 3.13 25.34
C GLY A 57 7.39 1.98 26.18
N HIS A 58 7.71 0.73 25.84
CA HIS A 58 7.38 -0.44 26.67
C HIS A 58 8.05 -0.40 28.04
N LEU A 59 9.32 -0.02 28.11
CA LEU A 59 10.05 0.10 29.38
C LEU A 59 9.48 1.23 30.25
N TYR A 60 9.17 2.37 29.65
CA TYR A 60 8.55 3.51 30.34
C TYR A 60 7.17 3.15 30.87
N SER A 61 6.29 2.58 30.02
CA SER A 61 4.93 2.23 30.42
C SER A 61 4.90 1.20 31.54
N TYR A 62 5.87 0.28 31.59
CA TYR A 62 6.06 -0.64 32.71
C TYR A 62 6.46 0.09 34.00
N ARG A 63 7.47 0.98 33.95
CA ARG A 63 7.94 1.71 35.14
C ARG A 63 6.91 2.73 35.66
N ALA A 64 6.16 3.35 34.76
CA ALA A 64 5.19 4.40 35.07
C ALA A 64 3.77 3.87 35.30
N CYS A 65 3.54 2.55 35.27
CA CYS A 65 2.19 1.97 35.35
C CYS A 65 1.45 2.35 36.64
N VAL A 66 2.18 2.52 37.75
CA VAL A 66 1.61 2.89 39.07
C VAL A 66 1.30 4.39 39.17
N LYS A 67 2.12 5.25 38.56
CA LYS A 67 1.98 6.71 38.62
C LYS A 67 2.27 7.33 37.25
N PRO A 68 1.30 7.28 36.32
CA PRO A 68 1.51 7.79 34.98
C PRO A 68 1.70 9.31 34.98
N SER A 69 2.68 9.79 34.22
CA SER A 69 2.95 11.23 34.09
C SER A 69 1.92 11.89 33.19
N ARG A 70 1.29 12.97 33.67
CA ARG A 70 0.39 13.81 32.84
C ARG A 70 1.13 14.44 31.66
N PHE A 71 2.43 14.69 31.81
CA PHE A 71 3.26 15.26 30.75
C PHE A 71 3.47 14.26 29.60
N VAL A 72 3.69 12.98 29.89
CA VAL A 72 3.83 11.96 28.85
C VAL A 72 2.52 11.74 28.10
N ARG A 73 1.37 11.77 28.78
CA ARG A 73 0.06 11.74 28.09
C ARG A 73 -0.13 12.91 27.13
N LEU A 74 0.35 14.10 27.52
CA LEU A 74 0.32 15.27 26.63
C LEU A 74 1.23 15.07 25.42
N ILE A 75 2.44 14.53 25.61
CA ILE A 75 3.35 14.20 24.49
C ILE A 75 2.69 13.17 23.56
N VAL A 76 2.07 12.13 24.11
CA VAL A 76 1.39 11.10 23.32
C VAL A 76 0.26 11.71 22.50
N PHE A 77 -0.58 12.53 23.14
CA PHE A 77 -1.66 13.25 22.46
C PHE A 77 -1.13 14.13 21.32
N VAL A 78 -0.12 14.96 21.58
CA VAL A 78 0.50 15.83 20.57
C VAL A 78 1.14 15.01 19.46
N GLY A 79 1.86 13.94 19.80
CA GLY A 79 2.53 13.05 18.86
C GLY A 79 1.57 12.37 17.89
N ILE A 80 0.40 11.92 18.37
CA ILE A 80 -0.65 11.36 17.49
C ILE A 80 -1.15 12.42 16.50
N HIS A 81 -1.41 13.65 16.95
CA HIS A 81 -1.89 14.72 16.08
C HIS A 81 -0.84 15.14 15.05
N LEU A 82 0.43 15.25 15.47
CA LEU A 82 1.53 15.48 14.55
C LEU A 82 1.68 14.35 13.53
N GLY A 83 1.48 13.09 13.96
CA GLY A 83 1.44 11.93 13.07
C GLY A 83 0.31 12.02 12.05
N ILE A 84 -0.89 12.46 12.45
CA ILE A 84 -2.02 12.66 11.53
C ILE A 84 -1.71 13.78 10.53
N CYS A 85 -1.17 14.91 11.00
CA CYS A 85 -0.72 16.00 10.12
C CYS A 85 0.36 15.53 9.14
N TRP A 86 1.31 14.69 9.60
CA TRP A 86 2.33 14.08 8.77
C TRP A 86 1.73 13.15 7.72
N MET A 87 0.74 12.35 8.09
CA MET A 87 0.03 11.47 7.14
C MET A 87 -0.61 12.26 6.01
N PHE A 88 -1.43 13.26 6.34
CA PHE A 88 -2.14 14.05 5.34
C PHE A 88 -1.20 14.97 4.54
N GLY A 89 -0.22 15.60 5.20
CA GLY A 89 0.82 16.36 4.51
C GLY A 89 1.63 15.48 3.56
N GLY A 90 1.98 14.26 3.99
CA GLY A 90 2.65 13.28 3.16
C GLY A 90 1.82 12.82 1.95
N LEU A 91 0.51 12.67 2.10
CA LEU A 91 -0.39 12.40 0.96
C LEU A 91 -0.41 13.57 -0.03
N ILE A 92 -0.42 14.81 0.47
CA ILE A 92 -0.41 16.03 -0.36
C ILE A 92 0.93 16.20 -1.10
N TRP A 93 2.05 15.89 -0.43
CA TRP A 93 3.41 16.07 -0.97
C TRP A 93 3.99 14.81 -1.62
N GLY A 94 3.21 13.73 -1.79
CA GLY A 94 3.66 12.51 -2.43
C GLY A 94 4.78 11.76 -1.68
N MET A 95 4.84 11.87 -0.34
CA MET A 95 5.80 11.11 0.47
C MET A 95 5.50 9.59 0.38
N PRO A 96 6.49 8.70 0.52
CA PRO A 96 6.28 7.26 0.43
C PRO A 96 5.57 6.64 1.65
N TYR A 97 4.41 6.04 1.42
CA TYR A 97 3.57 5.34 2.41
C TYR A 97 3.24 6.14 3.68
N PRO A 98 2.74 7.39 3.59
CA PRO A 98 2.53 8.25 4.75
C PRO A 98 1.55 7.66 5.77
N GLN A 99 0.59 6.84 5.31
CA GLN A 99 -0.30 6.04 6.15
C GLN A 99 0.43 4.95 6.96
N ILE A 100 1.46 4.32 6.39
CA ILE A 100 2.30 3.32 7.08
C ILE A 100 3.25 4.02 8.04
N GLN A 101 3.88 5.12 7.60
CA GLN A 101 4.72 5.95 8.47
C GLN A 101 3.93 6.43 9.69
N PHE A 102 2.69 6.91 9.47
CA PHE A 102 1.77 7.27 10.55
C PHE A 102 1.50 6.08 11.47
N ALA A 103 1.11 4.92 10.94
CA ALA A 103 0.79 3.77 11.76
C ALA A 103 1.99 3.27 12.59
N LEU A 104 3.21 3.35 12.06
CA LEU A 104 4.46 3.09 12.78
C LEU A 104 4.69 4.11 13.90
N ILE A 105 4.55 5.40 13.61
CA ILE A 105 4.69 6.50 14.59
C ILE A 105 3.64 6.34 15.70
N THR A 106 2.39 6.11 15.35
CA THR A 106 1.28 5.91 16.30
C THR A 106 1.56 4.71 17.20
N MET A 107 2.07 3.61 16.65
CA MET A 107 2.41 2.44 17.46
C MET A 107 3.46 2.73 18.52
N ILE A 108 4.47 3.52 18.19
CA ILE A 108 5.52 3.93 19.13
C ILE A 108 4.97 4.89 20.16
N VAL A 109 4.23 5.91 19.71
CA VAL A 109 3.65 6.92 20.60
C VAL A 109 2.69 6.27 21.60
N VAL A 110 1.81 5.38 21.15
CA VAL A 110 0.88 4.62 22.01
C VAL A 110 1.60 3.63 22.93
N SER A 111 2.81 3.16 22.57
CA SER A 111 3.57 2.23 23.43
C SER A 111 3.91 2.81 24.81
N PHE A 112 4.01 4.14 24.95
CA PHE A 112 4.22 4.84 26.22
C PHE A 112 2.97 4.83 27.14
N GLU A 113 1.79 4.52 26.61
CA GLU A 113 0.53 4.46 27.35
C GLU A 113 0.01 3.04 27.60
N LEU A 114 0.84 1.99 27.41
CA LEU A 114 0.50 0.59 27.70
C LEU A 114 0.47 0.29 29.21
N ILE A 115 -0.38 1.01 29.95
CA ILE A 115 -0.46 0.96 31.42
C ILE A 115 -1.32 -0.21 31.91
N SER A 116 -2.47 -0.42 31.26
CA SER A 116 -3.45 -1.43 31.64
C SER A 116 -3.44 -2.63 30.70
N ARG A 117 -4.04 -3.75 31.13
CA ARG A 117 -4.22 -4.95 30.30
C ARG A 117 -4.97 -4.65 29.01
N LEU A 118 -6.05 -3.88 29.08
CA LEU A 118 -6.80 -3.43 27.90
C LEU A 118 -5.90 -2.66 26.93
N ASN A 119 -4.98 -1.84 27.43
CA ASN A 119 -4.06 -1.10 26.58
C ASN A 119 -3.05 -2.04 25.90
N LEU A 120 -2.62 -3.14 26.55
CA LEU A 120 -1.79 -4.17 25.89
C LEU A 120 -2.55 -4.88 24.76
N TYR A 121 -3.83 -5.20 24.95
CA TYR A 121 -4.69 -5.69 23.86
C TYR A 121 -4.75 -4.69 22.70
N SER A 122 -4.95 -3.40 22.98
CA SER A 122 -4.92 -2.35 21.96
C SER A 122 -3.56 -2.24 21.27
N GLY A 123 -2.46 -2.42 22.00
CA GLY A 123 -1.10 -2.44 21.43
C GLY A 123 -0.89 -3.60 20.45
N ILE A 124 -1.34 -4.81 20.80
CA ILE A 124 -1.31 -5.96 19.91
C ILE A 124 -2.24 -5.76 18.71
N GLY A 125 -3.45 -5.24 18.94
CA GLY A 125 -4.40 -4.92 17.88
C GLY A 125 -3.85 -3.91 16.86
N LEU A 126 -3.13 -2.89 17.32
CA LEU A 126 -2.44 -1.95 16.44
C LEU A 126 -1.31 -2.64 15.65
N GLY A 127 -0.60 -3.57 16.28
CA GLY A 127 0.33 -4.48 15.59
C GLY A 127 -0.37 -5.34 14.53
N LEU A 128 -1.58 -5.84 14.79
CA LEU A 128 -2.36 -6.64 13.85
C LEU A 128 -2.80 -5.82 12.64
N ILE A 129 -3.23 -4.58 12.86
CA ILE A 129 -3.57 -3.64 11.77
C ILE A 129 -2.36 -3.42 10.87
N ASN A 130 -1.19 -3.13 11.46
CA ASN A 130 0.07 -2.98 10.72
C ASN A 130 0.44 -4.27 9.97
N PHE A 131 0.23 -5.42 10.61
CA PHE A 131 0.48 -6.73 10.03
C PHE A 131 -0.45 -7.03 8.84
N TYR A 132 -1.72 -6.64 8.93
CA TYR A 132 -2.69 -6.74 7.84
C TYR A 132 -2.29 -5.85 6.67
N VAL A 133 -1.86 -4.61 6.92
CA VAL A 133 -1.35 -3.73 5.86
C VAL A 133 -0.11 -4.37 5.19
N ALA A 134 0.83 -4.91 5.96
CA ALA A 134 1.96 -5.65 5.41
C ALA A 134 1.50 -6.86 4.55
N ALA A 135 0.46 -7.58 4.99
CA ALA A 135 -0.13 -8.69 4.22
C ALA A 135 -0.62 -8.24 2.84
N THR A 136 -1.33 -7.11 2.78
CA THR A 136 -1.91 -6.61 1.52
C THR A 136 -0.89 -6.14 0.50
N LEU A 137 0.31 -5.78 0.96
CA LEU A 137 1.39 -5.27 0.13
C LEU A 137 2.48 -6.32 -0.12
N SER A 138 2.44 -7.45 0.58
CA SER A 138 3.46 -8.49 0.49
C SER A 138 3.42 -9.16 -0.88
N ARG A 139 4.62 -9.38 -1.42
CA ARG A 139 4.87 -10.00 -2.72
C ARG A 139 5.69 -11.28 -2.60
N THR A 140 6.08 -11.67 -1.37
CA THR A 140 7.05 -12.74 -1.11
C THR A 140 6.52 -13.72 -0.07
N LEU A 141 7.07 -14.95 -0.05
CA LEU A 141 6.74 -15.95 0.97
C LEU A 141 7.33 -15.62 2.36
N VAL A 142 8.25 -14.64 2.45
CA VAL A 142 8.84 -14.20 3.73
C VAL A 142 7.77 -13.76 4.71
N PHE A 143 6.72 -13.10 4.21
CA PHE A 143 5.58 -12.68 5.01
C PHE A 143 4.86 -13.85 5.68
N GLY A 144 4.75 -15.00 5.02
CA GLY A 144 4.14 -16.21 5.61
C GLY A 144 4.89 -16.68 6.86
N GLY A 145 6.23 -16.62 6.84
CA GLY A 145 7.05 -16.89 8.02
C GLY A 145 6.78 -15.90 9.16
N LEU A 146 6.74 -14.60 8.85
CA LEU A 146 6.43 -13.55 9.84
C LEU A 146 5.03 -13.70 10.42
N LEU A 147 4.05 -14.14 9.62
CA LEU A 147 2.67 -14.36 10.04
C LEU A 147 2.59 -15.46 11.10
N ILE A 148 3.30 -16.58 10.88
CA ILE A 148 3.36 -17.68 11.85
C ILE A 148 3.91 -17.17 13.18
N VAL A 149 5.02 -16.42 13.17
CA VAL A 149 5.61 -15.90 14.42
C VAL A 149 4.66 -14.91 15.11
N TYR A 150 4.00 -14.02 14.35
CA TYR A 150 3.02 -13.08 14.90
C TYR A 150 1.84 -13.80 15.57
N LEU A 151 1.27 -14.80 14.90
CA LEU A 151 0.15 -15.60 15.42
C LEU A 151 0.54 -16.37 16.69
N LEU A 152 1.75 -16.92 16.74
CA LEU A 152 2.27 -17.57 17.94
C LEU A 152 2.39 -16.59 19.11
N CYS A 153 2.87 -15.36 18.88
CA CYS A 153 2.90 -14.31 19.91
C CYS A 153 1.49 -13.92 20.37
N LEU A 154 0.55 -13.73 19.45
CA LEU A 154 -0.83 -13.38 19.75
C LEU A 154 -1.52 -14.46 20.59
N LEU A 155 -1.41 -15.73 20.18
CA LEU A 155 -2.02 -16.84 20.90
C LEU A 155 -1.39 -17.05 22.27
N ALA A 156 -0.07 -16.96 22.37
CA ALA A 156 0.62 -17.01 23.66
C ALA A 156 0.15 -15.88 24.58
N PHE A 157 -0.10 -14.68 24.04
CA PHE A 157 -0.63 -13.55 24.80
C PHE A 157 -2.05 -13.82 25.27
N LEU A 158 -2.96 -14.24 24.39
CA LEU A 158 -4.36 -14.55 24.73
C LEU A 158 -4.46 -15.64 25.80
N TRP A 159 -3.71 -16.72 25.62
CA TRP A 159 -3.69 -17.82 26.58
C TRP A 159 -3.16 -17.40 27.95
N LEU A 160 -2.04 -16.68 27.96
CA LEU A 160 -1.46 -16.22 29.23
C LEU A 160 -2.38 -15.22 29.92
N ALA A 161 -3.02 -14.33 29.15
CA ALA A 161 -3.96 -13.36 29.69
C ALA A 161 -5.13 -14.07 30.39
N GLU A 162 -5.76 -15.04 29.72
CA GLU A 162 -6.86 -15.84 30.28
C GLU A 162 -6.43 -16.61 31.53
N SER A 163 -5.25 -17.26 31.50
CA SER A 163 -4.74 -18.02 32.64
C SER A 163 -4.44 -17.14 33.87
N GLU A 164 -3.95 -15.91 33.66
CA GLU A 164 -3.71 -14.96 34.74
C GLU A 164 -5.00 -14.36 35.29
N ASP A 165 -6.03 -14.18 34.45
CA ASP A 165 -7.33 -13.63 34.86
C ASP A 165 -8.14 -14.66 35.68
N GLY A 166 -8.13 -15.94 35.28
CA GLY A 166 -8.73 -17.02 36.08
C GLY A 166 -8.10 -17.20 37.47
N VAL A 167 -6.84 -16.79 37.66
CA VAL A 167 -6.14 -16.78 38.96
C VAL A 167 -6.45 -15.52 39.76
N ARG A 168 -6.71 -14.38 39.11
CA ARG A 168 -6.94 -13.08 39.77
C ARG A 168 -8.37 -12.89 40.29
N ASP A 169 -9.36 -13.50 39.65
CA ASP A 169 -10.79 -13.30 39.98
C ASP A 169 -11.39 -14.40 40.89
N ASN A 170 -10.59 -15.37 41.34
CA ASN A 170 -11.04 -16.41 42.26
C ASN A 170 -10.37 -16.27 43.66
N PRO A 171 -11.08 -15.79 44.70
CA PRO A 171 -10.50 -15.51 46.02
C PRO A 171 -10.26 -16.78 46.86
N VAL A 172 -10.67 -17.96 46.39
CA VAL A 172 -10.40 -19.22 47.07
C VAL A 172 -8.97 -19.65 46.72
N VAL A 173 -8.03 -19.32 47.59
CA VAL A 173 -6.71 -19.98 47.60
C VAL A 173 -6.92 -21.42 48.04
N VAL A 174 -7.30 -22.30 47.11
CA VAL A 174 -7.12 -23.73 47.29
C VAL A 174 -5.62 -23.95 47.29
N ARG A 175 -5.03 -24.26 48.46
CA ARG A 175 -3.65 -24.76 48.53
C ARG A 175 -3.56 -25.90 47.51
N PRO A 176 -2.68 -25.82 46.50
CA PRO A 176 -2.63 -26.88 45.51
C PRO A 176 -2.17 -28.15 46.22
N THR A 177 -3.08 -29.10 46.42
CA THR A 177 -2.68 -30.50 46.47
C THR A 177 -1.93 -30.74 45.19
N ARG A 178 -0.67 -31.11 45.33
CA ARG A 178 0.31 -31.23 44.26
C ARG A 178 -0.10 -32.38 43.33
N GLU A 179 -1.14 -32.19 42.54
CA GLU A 179 -1.34 -33.01 41.37
C GLU A 179 -0.19 -32.67 40.44
N LYS A 180 0.70 -33.65 40.29
CA LYS A 180 1.72 -33.64 39.25
C LYS A 180 0.98 -33.62 37.91
N THR A 181 0.58 -32.45 37.43
CA THR A 181 0.34 -32.27 36.00
C THR A 181 1.68 -32.54 35.35
N THR A 182 1.85 -33.76 34.83
CA THR A 182 3.10 -34.23 34.27
C THR A 182 3.50 -33.27 33.17
N ARG A 183 4.74 -32.79 33.23
CA ARG A 183 5.33 -31.88 32.24
C ARG A 183 5.08 -32.35 30.80
N GLY A 184 4.96 -33.67 30.61
CA GLY A 184 4.61 -34.32 29.34
C GLY A 184 3.20 -34.08 28.81
N GLY A 185 2.19 -33.83 29.66
CA GLY A 185 0.82 -33.51 29.20
C GLY A 185 0.73 -32.12 28.57
N ARG A 186 1.39 -31.13 29.19
CA ARG A 186 1.50 -29.75 28.65
C ARG A 186 2.29 -29.71 27.35
N VAL A 187 3.41 -30.44 27.26
CA VAL A 187 4.23 -30.51 26.05
C VAL A 187 3.50 -31.24 24.92
N ARG A 188 2.80 -32.35 25.21
CA ARG A 188 2.01 -33.08 24.19
C ARG A 188 0.81 -32.29 23.68
N TRP A 189 0.13 -31.53 24.54
CA TRP A 189 -0.98 -30.69 24.10
C TRP A 189 -0.50 -29.47 23.31
N LEU A 190 0.58 -28.80 23.75
CA LEU A 190 1.23 -27.73 22.97
C LEU A 190 1.71 -28.24 21.62
N LEU A 191 2.36 -29.41 21.55
CA LEU A 191 2.75 -30.00 20.27
C LEU A 191 1.53 -30.30 19.38
N ARG A 192 0.46 -30.87 19.92
CA ARG A 192 -0.76 -31.17 19.15
C ARG A 192 -1.48 -29.92 18.68
N PHE A 193 -1.57 -28.89 19.52
CA PHE A 193 -2.27 -27.64 19.20
C PHE A 193 -1.43 -26.73 18.30
N SER A 194 -0.11 -26.68 18.49
CA SER A 194 0.82 -26.05 17.54
C SER A 194 0.83 -26.77 16.20
N LEU A 195 0.78 -28.11 16.18
CA LEU A 195 0.53 -28.85 14.92
C LEU A 195 -0.80 -28.41 14.30
N LEU A 196 -1.88 -28.46 15.08
CA LEU A 196 -3.22 -28.15 14.59
C LEU A 196 -3.31 -26.71 14.06
N LEU A 197 -2.61 -25.76 14.68
CA LEU A 197 -2.53 -24.38 14.23
C LEU A 197 -1.58 -24.19 13.03
N SER A 198 -0.47 -24.92 12.98
CA SER A 198 0.41 -25.00 11.81
C SER A 198 -0.28 -25.63 10.60
N PHE A 199 -1.37 -26.40 10.80
CA PHE A 199 -2.25 -26.86 9.73
C PHE A 199 -3.44 -25.90 9.49
N ALA A 200 -4.03 -25.35 10.55
CA ALA A 200 -5.21 -24.49 10.48
C ALA A 200 -4.90 -23.09 9.93
N ALA A 201 -3.72 -22.51 10.18
CA ALA A 201 -3.35 -21.21 9.65
C ALA A 201 -3.10 -21.25 8.13
N PRO A 202 -2.38 -22.25 7.57
CA PRO A 202 -2.37 -22.48 6.13
C PRO A 202 -3.75 -22.78 5.58
N LEU A 203 -4.59 -23.57 6.27
CA LEU A 203 -5.98 -23.79 5.85
C LEU A 203 -6.76 -22.46 5.83
N VAL A 204 -6.74 -21.63 6.86
CA VAL A 204 -7.43 -20.33 6.82
C VAL A 204 -6.85 -19.43 5.72
N PHE A 205 -5.53 -19.40 5.52
CA PHE A 205 -4.88 -18.62 4.46
C PHE A 205 -5.16 -19.13 3.05
N LEU A 206 -5.27 -20.46 2.89
CA LEU A 206 -5.74 -21.11 1.68
C LEU A 206 -7.19 -20.70 1.46
N PHE A 207 -8.06 -20.86 2.47
CA PHE A 207 -9.51 -20.68 2.39
C PHE A 207 -10.01 -19.22 2.47
N THR A 208 -9.15 -18.26 2.79
CA THR A 208 -9.49 -16.84 2.68
C THR A 208 -9.64 -16.48 1.21
N PRO A 209 -10.85 -16.08 0.76
CA PRO A 209 -11.05 -15.75 -0.64
C PRO A 209 -10.16 -14.57 -1.01
N ARG A 210 -9.18 -14.86 -1.86
CA ARG A 210 -8.36 -13.84 -2.48
C ARG A 210 -9.11 -13.42 -3.70
N PHE A 211 -10.05 -12.50 -3.49
CA PHE A 211 -10.65 -11.84 -4.62
C PHE A 211 -9.48 -11.24 -5.43
N ALA A 212 -9.36 -11.65 -6.69
CA ALA A 212 -8.96 -10.72 -7.74
C ALA A 212 -10.06 -9.67 -7.73
N ALA A 213 -10.09 -8.85 -6.68
CA ALA A 213 -10.91 -7.69 -6.70
C ALA A 213 -10.47 -6.94 -7.98
N THR A 214 -11.36 -6.12 -8.46
CA THR A 214 -11.00 -4.92 -9.18
C THR A 214 -10.61 -3.86 -8.15
N PRO A 215 -9.71 -4.04 -7.14
CA PRO A 215 -9.37 -2.88 -6.36
C PRO A 215 -8.47 -2.09 -7.29
N LEU A 216 -9.01 -0.99 -7.77
CA LEU A 216 -8.18 0.15 -8.06
C LEU A 216 -7.59 0.60 -6.71
N ILE A 217 -6.65 -0.18 -6.16
CA ILE A 217 -5.64 0.38 -5.30
C ILE A 217 -4.96 1.32 -6.27
N MET A 218 -5.29 2.61 -6.22
CA MET A 218 -4.49 3.63 -6.91
C MET A 218 -3.05 3.26 -6.58
N PRO A 219 -2.25 2.71 -7.51
CA PRO A 219 -0.87 2.49 -7.20
C PRO A 219 -0.32 3.90 -7.14
N ILE A 220 -0.26 4.43 -5.92
CA ILE A 220 0.47 5.64 -5.69
C ILE A 220 1.91 5.21 -5.99
N SER A 221 2.40 5.54 -7.19
CA SER A 221 3.83 5.51 -7.45
C SER A 221 4.39 6.54 -6.49
N LEU A 222 4.96 6.07 -5.40
CA LEU A 222 5.42 6.92 -4.30
C LEU A 222 6.84 7.46 -4.56
N ARG A 223 7.28 7.42 -5.82
CA ARG A 223 8.44 8.16 -6.33
C ARG A 223 7.95 9.52 -6.85
N LEU A 224 8.86 10.51 -6.89
CA LEU A 224 8.57 11.81 -7.49
C LEU A 224 7.97 11.60 -8.89
N PRO A 225 6.92 12.36 -9.26
CA PRO A 225 6.33 12.23 -10.58
C PRO A 225 7.40 12.42 -11.65
N ILE A 226 7.33 11.64 -12.72
CA ILE A 226 8.18 11.86 -13.89
C ILE A 226 7.84 13.25 -14.44
N THR A 227 8.78 14.17 -14.31
CA THR A 227 8.62 15.56 -14.77
C THR A 227 9.19 15.77 -16.16
N ASN A 228 10.14 14.92 -16.57
CA ASN A 228 10.72 15.03 -17.90
C ASN A 228 9.67 14.70 -18.96
N ARG A 229 9.77 15.40 -20.08
CA ARG A 229 8.84 15.23 -21.19
C ARG A 229 9.18 13.93 -21.95
N PRO A 230 8.18 13.11 -22.32
CA PRO A 230 8.41 11.95 -23.19
C PRO A 230 9.12 12.36 -24.49
N ALA A 231 10.04 11.51 -24.94
CA ALA A 231 10.77 11.67 -26.20
C ALA A 231 10.68 10.38 -27.02
N ALA A 232 10.87 10.48 -28.34
CA ALA A 232 10.81 9.33 -29.24
C ALA A 232 11.93 8.31 -28.95
N GLN A 233 13.06 8.81 -28.43
CA GLN A 233 14.18 7.98 -27.99
C GLN A 233 13.75 7.04 -26.86
N VAL A 234 14.15 5.77 -27.01
CA VAL A 234 14.06 4.78 -25.93
C VAL A 234 15.33 4.88 -25.10
N ILE A 235 15.19 5.12 -23.80
CA ILE A 235 16.31 5.15 -22.86
C ILE A 235 16.30 3.82 -22.11
N ASN A 236 17.15 2.89 -22.54
CA ASN A 236 17.34 1.62 -21.88
C ASN A 236 18.48 1.72 -20.85
N PRO A 237 18.25 1.49 -19.53
CA PRO A 237 19.23 1.72 -18.47
C PRO A 237 20.56 0.93 -18.57
N ALA A 238 20.68 0.05 -19.54
CA ALA A 238 21.68 -1.01 -19.57
C ALA A 238 22.49 -1.17 -20.83
N VAL A 239 21.98 -0.59 -21.91
CA VAL A 239 22.67 -0.66 -23.18
C VAL A 239 23.67 0.48 -23.12
N PRO A 240 24.99 0.24 -22.97
CA PRO A 240 25.95 1.31 -23.16
C PRO A 240 25.70 1.90 -24.55
N LEU A 241 25.83 3.23 -24.69
CA LEU A 241 25.66 4.01 -25.93
C LEU A 241 26.53 3.54 -27.13
N VAL A 242 27.32 2.49 -26.95
CA VAL A 242 28.17 1.86 -27.97
C VAL A 242 27.68 0.42 -28.15
N GLN A 243 26.71 0.22 -29.05
CA GLN A 243 26.35 -1.09 -29.57
C GLN A 243 27.55 -1.63 -30.35
N ILE A 244 28.30 -2.58 -29.78
CA ILE A 244 29.36 -3.29 -30.49
C ILE A 244 28.69 -4.43 -31.25
N GLU A 245 28.81 -4.45 -32.57
CA GLU A 245 28.39 -5.57 -33.41
C GLU A 245 28.96 -6.90 -32.86
N GLY A 246 28.10 -7.87 -32.57
CA GLY A 246 28.53 -9.24 -32.23
C GLY A 246 27.79 -9.89 -31.06
N MET A 247 28.05 -11.20 -30.91
CA MET A 247 27.56 -12.03 -29.80
C MET A 247 28.05 -11.49 -28.45
N SER A 248 27.11 -11.18 -27.55
CA SER A 248 27.41 -11.19 -26.11
C SER A 248 27.51 -12.66 -25.69
N THR A 249 28.68 -13.10 -25.23
CA THR A 249 28.85 -14.45 -24.67
C THR A 249 28.23 -14.61 -23.27
N GLY A 250 27.71 -13.52 -22.69
CA GLY A 250 27.05 -13.50 -21.38
C GLY A 250 25.55 -13.23 -21.47
N SER A 251 24.83 -13.69 -20.46
CA SER A 251 23.43 -13.32 -20.23
C SER A 251 23.31 -11.87 -19.74
N SER A 252 22.32 -11.13 -20.23
CA SER A 252 22.02 -9.75 -19.82
C SER A 252 20.76 -9.68 -18.96
N GLU A 253 20.68 -8.75 -18.01
CA GLU A 253 19.41 -8.40 -17.33
C GLU A 253 18.47 -7.59 -18.23
N TYR A 254 18.96 -7.11 -19.38
CA TYR A 254 18.23 -6.17 -20.21
C TYR A 254 18.10 -6.66 -21.64
N TYR A 255 16.87 -6.56 -22.11
CA TYR A 255 16.50 -6.90 -23.47
C TYR A 255 16.85 -5.78 -24.44
N TYR A 256 17.65 -6.11 -25.45
CA TYR A 256 18.12 -5.19 -26.48
C TYR A 256 17.00 -4.72 -27.41
N GLY A 257 15.92 -5.50 -27.52
CA GLY A 257 14.71 -5.10 -28.26
C GLY A 257 13.89 -4.01 -27.57
N PHE A 258 14.29 -3.53 -26.39
CA PHE A 258 13.76 -2.28 -25.85
C PHE A 258 14.60 -1.08 -26.30
N ASP A 259 14.53 -0.81 -27.61
CA ASP A 259 15.23 0.30 -28.27
C ASP A 259 14.41 0.82 -29.47
N THR A 260 14.85 1.88 -30.15
CA THR A 260 14.23 2.39 -31.38
C THR A 260 14.51 1.49 -32.58
N GLN A 261 15.52 0.63 -32.49
CA GLN A 261 15.86 -0.39 -33.47
C GLN A 261 16.15 -1.74 -32.81
N LEU A 262 15.71 -2.82 -33.45
CA LEU A 262 16.00 -4.20 -33.05
C LEU A 262 16.91 -4.82 -34.10
N ASP A 263 18.19 -5.00 -33.77
CA ASP A 263 19.17 -5.66 -34.66
C ASP A 263 19.11 -7.19 -34.48
N LEU A 264 18.66 -7.89 -35.53
CA LEU A 264 18.57 -9.35 -35.56
C LEU A 264 19.92 -10.05 -35.73
N SER A 265 21.05 -9.35 -35.67
CA SER A 265 22.38 -9.94 -35.56
C SER A 265 22.85 -10.07 -34.12
N TYR A 266 22.26 -9.30 -33.19
CA TYR A 266 22.61 -9.39 -31.78
C TYR A 266 22.13 -10.73 -31.21
N ARG A 267 22.97 -11.33 -30.38
CA ARG A 267 22.74 -12.64 -29.76
C ARG A 267 23.17 -12.54 -28.31
N GLY A 268 22.30 -12.96 -27.40
CA GLY A 268 22.58 -12.96 -25.97
C GLY A 268 21.40 -13.55 -25.20
N GLY A 269 21.70 -14.42 -24.25
CA GLY A 269 20.68 -14.90 -23.32
C GLY A 269 20.23 -13.78 -22.38
N LEU A 270 19.06 -13.94 -21.80
CA LEU A 270 18.57 -13.10 -20.72
C LEU A 270 18.66 -13.85 -19.39
N THR A 271 18.92 -13.13 -18.31
CA THR A 271 18.99 -13.73 -16.98
C THR A 271 17.60 -14.06 -16.42
N ASP A 272 17.55 -14.89 -15.38
CA ASP A 272 16.32 -15.20 -14.63
C ASP A 272 15.95 -14.11 -13.60
N THR A 273 16.48 -12.89 -13.78
CA THR A 273 16.32 -11.79 -12.83
C THR A 273 14.88 -11.30 -12.84
N LEU A 274 14.24 -11.27 -11.66
CA LEU A 274 12.91 -10.70 -11.52
C LEU A 274 12.94 -9.18 -11.80
N VAL A 275 12.23 -8.74 -12.83
CA VAL A 275 12.19 -7.33 -13.26
C VAL A 275 10.94 -6.60 -12.78
N MET A 276 9.80 -7.28 -12.69
CA MET A 276 8.56 -6.70 -12.18
C MET A 276 7.60 -7.76 -11.64
N TYR A 277 6.72 -7.34 -10.73
CA TYR A 277 5.51 -8.08 -10.40
C TYR A 277 4.33 -7.44 -11.13
N VAL A 278 3.43 -8.25 -11.69
CA VAL A 278 2.17 -7.79 -12.27
C VAL A 278 1.01 -8.41 -11.54
N ARG A 279 0.14 -7.60 -10.96
CA ARG A 279 -1.15 -8.06 -10.44
C ARG A 279 -2.20 -7.79 -11.49
N SER A 280 -2.71 -8.85 -12.11
CA SER A 280 -3.74 -8.75 -13.14
C SER A 280 -4.85 -9.78 -12.90
N SER A 281 -6.05 -9.45 -13.36
CA SER A 281 -7.22 -10.35 -13.34
C SER A 281 -7.31 -11.25 -14.59
N ALA A 282 -6.47 -10.98 -15.59
CA ALA A 282 -6.30 -11.77 -16.81
C ALA A 282 -4.81 -11.94 -17.13
N ALA A 283 -4.44 -13.06 -17.74
CA ALA A 283 -3.13 -13.20 -18.38
C ALA A 283 -3.06 -12.29 -19.61
N SER A 284 -1.87 -11.82 -19.96
CA SER A 284 -1.65 -11.02 -21.18
C SER A 284 -0.17 -11.03 -21.52
N TYR A 285 0.17 -10.69 -22.77
CA TYR A 285 1.46 -10.09 -23.06
C TYR A 285 1.50 -8.69 -22.47
N TRP A 286 2.62 -8.35 -21.82
CA TRP A 286 2.87 -7.00 -21.32
C TRP A 286 3.56 -6.19 -22.41
N ARG A 287 2.77 -5.68 -23.35
CA ARG A 287 3.18 -4.93 -24.54
C ARG A 287 3.86 -3.62 -24.17
N SER A 288 5.00 -3.30 -24.80
CA SER A 288 5.63 -1.98 -24.69
C SER A 288 5.48 -1.16 -25.95
N HIS A 289 5.88 -1.68 -27.11
CA HIS A 289 5.88 -0.96 -28.39
C HIS A 289 6.02 -1.91 -29.59
N ALA A 290 5.85 -1.36 -30.80
CA ALA A 290 6.04 -2.08 -32.05
C ALA A 290 7.03 -1.40 -33.03
N TYR A 291 7.40 -2.14 -34.06
CA TYR A 291 8.23 -1.75 -35.21
C TYR A 291 7.52 -2.09 -36.52
N ASP A 292 7.75 -1.27 -37.55
CA ASP A 292 7.08 -1.40 -38.85
C ASP A 292 8.04 -1.66 -40.01
N THR A 293 9.30 -1.24 -39.93
CA THR A 293 10.20 -1.27 -41.08
C THR A 293 11.25 -2.36 -40.92
N TYR A 294 11.43 -3.19 -41.96
CA TYR A 294 12.46 -4.22 -42.01
C TYR A 294 13.41 -3.99 -43.19
N ASN A 295 14.72 -4.07 -42.94
CA ASN A 295 15.75 -3.84 -43.97
C ASN A 295 16.59 -5.08 -44.31
N GLY A 296 16.17 -6.27 -43.85
CA GLY A 296 16.92 -7.51 -44.03
C GLY A 296 17.82 -7.87 -42.84
N ARG A 297 18.02 -6.95 -41.90
CA ARG A 297 18.79 -7.20 -40.67
C ARG A 297 18.16 -6.60 -39.42
N THR A 298 17.63 -5.40 -39.51
CA THR A 298 17.10 -4.66 -38.38
C THR A 298 15.63 -4.33 -38.58
N TRP A 299 14.90 -4.30 -37.47
CA TRP A 299 13.58 -3.68 -37.37
C TRP A 299 13.74 -2.26 -36.82
N SER A 300 13.05 -1.30 -37.43
CA SER A 300 13.06 0.10 -36.99
C SER A 300 11.66 0.69 -37.04
N LYS A 301 11.50 1.82 -36.36
CA LYS A 301 10.32 2.68 -36.44
C LYS A 301 10.52 3.70 -37.56
N SER A 302 9.59 3.78 -38.51
CA SER A 302 9.58 4.82 -39.54
C SER A 302 9.01 6.16 -39.06
N ASN A 303 8.18 6.16 -38.01
CA ASN A 303 7.48 7.33 -37.50
C ASN A 303 7.79 7.57 -36.02
N ASP A 304 8.45 8.70 -35.73
CA ASP A 304 8.82 9.13 -34.38
C ASP A 304 7.81 10.11 -33.76
N GLU A 305 6.65 10.31 -34.38
CA GLU A 305 5.60 11.17 -33.87
C GLU A 305 5.07 10.70 -32.51
N LEU A 306 4.89 11.68 -31.63
CA LEU A 306 4.37 11.48 -30.28
C LEU A 306 3.10 12.29 -30.08
N ARG A 307 2.05 11.60 -29.65
CA ARG A 307 0.79 12.22 -29.22
C ARG A 307 0.79 12.37 -27.70
N TYR A 308 1.09 13.58 -27.24
CA TYR A 308 1.18 13.91 -25.82
C TYR A 308 -0.19 13.96 -25.14
N LEU A 309 -0.26 13.39 -23.93
CA LEU A 309 -1.42 13.45 -23.05
C LEU A 309 -1.00 14.05 -21.71
N ARG A 310 -1.75 15.05 -21.27
CA ARG A 310 -1.59 15.65 -19.94
C ARG A 310 -2.66 15.11 -19.00
N GLY A 311 -2.21 14.56 -17.88
CA GLY A 311 -3.08 13.98 -16.87
C GLY A 311 -3.41 14.98 -15.77
N ASN A 312 -4.39 14.62 -14.93
CA ASN A 312 -4.66 15.33 -13.67
C ASN A 312 -3.68 14.85 -12.57
N GLY A 313 -2.38 14.94 -12.85
CA GLY A 313 -1.26 14.57 -11.96
C GLY A 313 -0.98 13.06 -11.84
N TYR A 314 -2.01 12.26 -11.56
CA TYR A 314 -1.86 10.80 -11.36
C TYR A 314 -2.78 9.95 -12.25
N TYR A 315 -3.61 10.60 -13.07
CA TYR A 315 -4.64 9.96 -13.87
C TYR A 315 -4.60 10.49 -15.30
N PHE A 316 -4.60 9.57 -16.24
CA PHE A 316 -4.71 9.82 -17.67
C PHE A 316 -5.90 9.02 -18.20
N ALA A 317 -6.86 9.73 -18.78
CA ALA A 317 -7.85 9.12 -19.64
C ALA A 317 -7.17 8.88 -20.99
N LEU A 318 -7.05 7.62 -21.38
CA LEU A 318 -6.43 7.24 -22.63
C LEU A 318 -7.56 7.10 -23.63
N ASP A 319 -7.68 8.07 -24.53
CA ASP A 319 -8.52 7.92 -25.70
C ASP A 319 -7.76 7.03 -26.69
N PRO A 320 -8.22 5.79 -26.95
CA PRO A 320 -7.53 4.91 -27.89
C PRO A 320 -7.33 5.64 -29.22
N ALA A 321 -6.13 5.56 -29.78
CA ALA A 321 -5.58 6.55 -30.70
C ALA A 321 -6.14 6.53 -32.13
N TYR A 322 -7.24 5.84 -32.38
CA TYR A 322 -7.88 5.79 -33.69
C TYR A 322 -9.35 6.21 -33.59
N PRO A 323 -9.93 6.86 -34.62
CA PRO A 323 -11.39 6.90 -34.73
C PRO A 323 -11.86 5.44 -34.67
N ARG A 324 -12.64 5.12 -33.63
CA ARG A 324 -13.23 3.79 -33.43
C ARG A 324 -13.91 3.37 -34.73
N LEU A 325 -13.29 2.45 -35.46
CA LEU A 325 -14.02 1.68 -36.48
C LEU A 325 -14.89 0.61 -35.80
N ILE A 326 -14.71 0.41 -34.48
CA ILE A 326 -15.28 -0.70 -33.73
C ILE A 326 -15.75 -0.18 -32.36
N ASP A 327 -17.02 -0.39 -32.05
CA ASP A 327 -17.57 -0.23 -30.71
C ASP A 327 -17.42 -1.55 -29.94
N TYR A 328 -16.49 -1.61 -28.99
CA TYR A 328 -16.39 -2.76 -28.09
C TYR A 328 -17.59 -2.82 -27.11
N PRO A 329 -18.13 -4.01 -26.81
CA PRO A 329 -19.20 -4.16 -25.81
C PRO A 329 -18.77 -3.62 -24.43
N PRO A 330 -19.65 -2.94 -23.69
CA PRO A 330 -19.38 -2.53 -22.32
C PRO A 330 -19.42 -3.76 -21.40
N GLY A 331 -18.25 -4.22 -20.91
CA GLY A 331 -18.17 -5.32 -19.94
C GLY A 331 -16.78 -5.92 -19.77
N ASP A 332 -15.95 -5.86 -20.81
CA ASP A 332 -14.70 -6.60 -20.87
C ASP A 332 -13.47 -5.75 -20.53
N THR A 333 -13.47 -5.09 -19.37
CA THR A 333 -12.25 -4.41 -18.88
C THR A 333 -11.57 -5.20 -17.78
N PHE A 334 -10.24 -5.21 -17.79
CA PHE A 334 -9.46 -5.77 -16.70
C PHE A 334 -8.44 -4.76 -16.16
N VAL A 335 -8.10 -4.93 -14.89
CA VAL A 335 -7.13 -4.07 -14.18
C VAL A 335 -5.82 -4.81 -14.04
N GLN A 336 -4.74 -4.10 -14.34
CA GLN A 336 -3.36 -4.53 -14.18
C GLN A 336 -2.59 -3.50 -13.36
N SER A 337 -1.82 -3.97 -12.36
CA SER A 337 -0.94 -3.16 -11.52
C SER A 337 0.48 -3.68 -11.63
N PHE A 338 1.39 -2.84 -12.10
CA PHE A 338 2.79 -3.16 -12.32
C PHE A 338 3.64 -2.61 -11.18
N TYR A 339 4.52 -3.45 -10.63
CA TYR A 339 5.46 -3.10 -9.56
C TYR A 339 6.87 -3.38 -10.04
N ILE A 340 7.57 -2.34 -10.47
CA ILE A 340 8.91 -2.45 -11.03
C ILE A 340 9.90 -2.80 -9.91
N VAL A 341 10.70 -3.83 -10.09
CA VAL A 341 11.70 -4.31 -9.11
C VAL A 341 13.11 -3.96 -9.59
N TYR A 342 13.33 -4.04 -10.89
CA TYR A 342 14.59 -3.72 -11.54
C TYR A 342 14.40 -2.55 -12.52
N PRO A 343 15.38 -1.64 -12.72
CA PRO A 343 15.21 -0.52 -13.65
C PRO A 343 14.80 -0.98 -15.05
N LEU A 344 13.77 -0.34 -15.62
CA LEU A 344 13.26 -0.61 -16.96
C LEU A 344 13.34 0.65 -17.83
N PRO A 345 13.22 0.53 -19.17
CA PRO A 345 13.23 1.66 -20.08
C PRO A 345 12.14 2.70 -19.82
N ASN A 346 12.17 3.82 -20.53
CA ASN A 346 11.14 4.86 -20.49
C ASN A 346 9.85 4.47 -21.26
N LEU A 347 9.44 3.22 -21.09
CA LEU A 347 8.32 2.52 -21.72
C LEU A 347 7.36 2.03 -20.63
N LEU A 348 6.06 2.27 -20.79
CA LEU A 348 5.06 1.60 -19.96
C LEU A 348 4.63 0.29 -20.62
N PHE A 349 4.49 -0.76 -19.82
CA PHE A 349 4.05 -2.08 -20.25
C PHE A 349 2.55 -2.23 -19.99
N VAL A 350 1.83 -2.84 -20.93
CA VAL A 350 0.37 -2.90 -20.91
C VAL A 350 -0.10 -4.21 -21.51
N GLY A 351 -1.02 -4.90 -20.84
CA GLY A 351 -1.87 -5.93 -21.46
C GLY A 351 -3.17 -5.38 -22.03
N GLY A 352 -3.65 -5.95 -23.14
CA GLY A 352 -4.86 -5.47 -23.84
C GLY A 352 -4.78 -4.01 -24.29
N GLU A 353 -5.93 -3.40 -24.56
CA GLU A 353 -6.00 -2.02 -25.06
C GLU A 353 -6.24 -1.01 -23.93
N PRO A 354 -5.28 -0.11 -23.63
CA PRO A 354 -5.35 0.73 -22.43
C PRO A 354 -6.36 1.88 -22.58
N VAL A 355 -7.31 1.97 -21.64
CA VAL A 355 -8.34 3.04 -21.59
C VAL A 355 -8.13 4.02 -20.43
N LYS A 356 -7.51 3.57 -19.34
CA LYS A 356 -7.21 4.44 -18.18
C LYS A 356 -5.83 4.08 -17.64
N LEU A 357 -5.03 5.10 -17.36
CA LEU A 357 -3.73 4.94 -16.73
C LEU A 357 -3.68 5.74 -15.42
N PHE A 358 -3.22 5.07 -14.37
CA PHE A 358 -2.91 5.64 -13.07
C PHE A 358 -1.41 5.61 -12.87
N PHE A 359 -0.77 6.75 -13.11
CA PHE A 359 0.68 6.88 -13.08
C PHE A 359 1.09 8.30 -12.68
N ALA A 360 2.14 8.40 -11.87
CA ALA A 360 2.68 9.69 -11.41
C ALA A 360 3.59 10.30 -12.48
N ALA A 361 3.02 11.07 -13.40
CA ALA A 361 3.77 11.81 -14.42
C ALA A 361 3.06 13.12 -14.76
N THR A 362 3.83 14.13 -15.17
CA THR A 362 3.26 15.40 -15.66
C THR A 362 2.64 15.21 -17.05
N GLU A 363 3.31 14.44 -17.91
CA GLU A 363 2.92 14.20 -19.28
C GLU A 363 3.35 12.78 -19.67
N ILE A 364 2.52 12.11 -20.47
CA ILE A 364 2.85 10.85 -21.16
C ILE A 364 2.65 11.08 -22.65
N ALA A 365 3.11 10.15 -23.48
CA ALA A 365 2.78 10.17 -24.90
C ALA A 365 2.44 8.79 -25.42
N PHE A 366 1.55 8.73 -26.41
CA PHE A 366 1.49 7.59 -27.32
C PHE A 366 2.49 7.81 -28.45
N ASP A 367 3.27 6.79 -28.79
CA ASP A 367 3.97 6.76 -30.07
C ASP A 367 3.03 6.35 -31.22
N ALA A 368 3.48 6.50 -32.45
CA ALA A 368 2.72 6.16 -33.66
C ALA A 368 2.31 4.67 -33.77
N TYR A 369 2.76 3.84 -32.83
CA TYR A 369 2.55 2.39 -32.79
C TYR A 369 1.88 1.94 -31.50
N ASP A 370 1.06 2.80 -30.88
CA ASP A 370 0.30 2.51 -29.67
C ASP A 370 1.17 2.20 -28.43
N GLY A 371 2.45 2.54 -28.45
CA GLY A 371 3.35 2.40 -27.31
C GLY A 371 3.27 3.59 -26.35
N LEU A 372 3.18 3.34 -25.04
CA LEU A 372 3.11 4.38 -24.03
C LEU A 372 4.51 4.81 -23.55
N ARG A 373 4.80 6.10 -23.72
CA ARG A 373 6.09 6.74 -23.46
C ARG A 373 6.05 7.63 -22.22
N VAL A 374 7.14 7.60 -21.47
CA VAL A 374 7.40 8.49 -20.33
C VAL A 374 8.75 9.19 -20.50
N GLY A 375 8.99 10.29 -19.78
CA GLY A 375 10.21 11.08 -19.94
C GLY A 375 11.47 10.46 -19.35
N ASP A 376 11.33 9.56 -18.38
CA ASP A 376 12.45 8.95 -17.66
C ASP A 376 12.31 7.42 -17.61
N PRO A 377 13.42 6.66 -17.54
CA PRO A 377 13.38 5.23 -17.28
C PRO A 377 12.65 4.89 -15.98
N LEU A 378 11.87 3.80 -16.00
CA LEU A 378 11.16 3.33 -14.82
C LEU A 378 12.16 2.78 -13.80
N SER A 379 12.35 3.51 -12.70
CA SER A 379 13.23 3.07 -11.63
C SER A 379 12.60 1.95 -10.78
N ALA A 380 13.42 1.13 -10.12
CA ALA A 380 12.96 0.15 -9.13
C ALA A 380 12.03 0.77 -8.06
N GLY A 381 10.87 0.18 -7.80
CA GLY A 381 9.82 0.69 -6.92
C GLY A 381 8.80 1.60 -7.61
N THR A 382 8.96 1.90 -8.90
CA THR A 382 7.91 2.55 -9.70
C THR A 382 6.68 1.64 -9.74
N THR A 383 5.50 2.20 -9.55
CA THR A 383 4.24 1.44 -9.62
C THR A 383 3.24 2.18 -10.49
N TYR A 384 2.49 1.46 -11.33
CA TYR A 384 1.42 2.07 -12.12
C TYR A 384 0.30 1.06 -12.36
N SER A 385 -0.88 1.57 -12.68
CA SER A 385 -2.03 0.73 -13.01
C SER A 385 -2.65 1.15 -14.30
N VAL A 386 -3.09 0.16 -15.04
CA VAL A 386 -3.79 0.35 -16.30
C VAL A 386 -5.12 -0.38 -16.20
N VAL A 387 -6.17 0.26 -16.68
CA VAL A 387 -7.42 -0.40 -17.02
C VAL A 387 -7.40 -0.55 -18.53
N SER A 388 -7.55 -1.79 -18.99
CA SER A 388 -7.53 -2.11 -20.41
C SER A 388 -8.81 -2.82 -20.82
N LEU A 389 -9.19 -2.67 -22.08
CA LEU A 389 -10.15 -3.54 -22.74
C LEU A 389 -9.48 -4.89 -23.02
N ARG A 390 -10.24 -5.95 -22.78
CA ARG A 390 -9.94 -7.32 -23.15
C ARG A 390 -10.00 -7.43 -24.68
N GLN A 391 -9.04 -8.14 -25.27
CA GLN A 391 -9.02 -8.42 -26.70
C GLN A 391 -9.12 -9.92 -26.88
N ASP A 392 -10.36 -10.41 -26.83
CA ASP A 392 -10.69 -11.79 -27.13
C ASP A 392 -11.36 -11.81 -28.50
N PHE A 393 -10.80 -12.59 -29.41
CA PHE A 393 -11.32 -12.75 -30.76
C PHE A 393 -11.61 -14.22 -31.00
N GLU A 394 -12.84 -14.54 -31.38
CA GLU A 394 -13.16 -15.90 -31.78
C GLU A 394 -12.57 -16.19 -33.18
N PRO A 395 -11.97 -17.36 -33.43
CA PRO A 395 -11.40 -17.69 -34.73
C PRO A 395 -12.36 -17.47 -35.91
N ASP A 396 -13.65 -17.75 -35.72
CA ASP A 396 -14.65 -17.59 -36.77
C ASP A 396 -14.94 -16.12 -37.12
N GLU A 397 -14.80 -15.20 -36.15
CA GLU A 397 -14.91 -13.75 -36.38
C GLU A 397 -13.76 -13.25 -37.27
N LEU A 398 -12.54 -13.71 -36.98
CA LEU A 398 -11.35 -13.35 -37.77
C LEU A 398 -11.38 -13.99 -39.16
N ARG A 399 -11.93 -15.20 -39.31
CA ARG A 399 -12.15 -15.82 -40.63
C ARG A 399 -13.14 -15.04 -41.48
N ALA A 400 -14.16 -14.43 -40.87
CA ALA A 400 -15.16 -13.64 -41.58
C ALA A 400 -14.54 -12.42 -42.30
N ALA A 401 -13.39 -11.92 -41.83
CA ALA A 401 -12.66 -10.82 -42.47
C ALA A 401 -12.09 -11.17 -43.86
N ALA A 402 -12.12 -12.44 -44.28
CA ALA A 402 -11.59 -12.89 -45.57
C ALA A 402 -12.21 -12.15 -46.77
N ALA A 403 -13.53 -11.92 -46.73
CA ALA A 403 -14.22 -11.21 -47.80
C ALA A 403 -13.76 -9.75 -47.91
N VAL A 404 -13.47 -9.10 -46.78
CA VAL A 404 -12.95 -7.72 -46.74
C VAL A 404 -11.54 -7.70 -47.30
N TYR A 405 -10.67 -8.62 -46.88
CA TYR A 405 -9.30 -8.74 -47.37
C TYR A 405 -9.19 -8.92 -48.88
N ALA A 406 -10.10 -9.68 -49.48
CA ALA A 406 -10.14 -9.91 -50.93
C ALA A 406 -10.70 -8.71 -51.73
N SER A 407 -11.27 -7.70 -51.07
CA SER A 407 -11.90 -6.57 -51.75
C SER A 407 -10.88 -5.57 -52.31
N ASP A 408 -11.15 -5.05 -53.51
CA ASP A 408 -10.32 -3.98 -54.13
C ASP A 408 -10.24 -2.73 -53.25
N SER A 409 -11.31 -2.43 -52.50
CA SER A 409 -11.36 -1.32 -51.55
C SER A 409 -10.33 -1.49 -50.43
N TRP A 410 -10.29 -2.68 -49.84
CA TRP A 410 -9.32 -2.99 -48.80
C TRP A 410 -7.91 -2.97 -49.34
N GLN A 411 -7.64 -3.59 -50.49
CA GLN A 411 -6.29 -3.59 -51.07
C GLN A 411 -5.77 -2.17 -51.34
N ARG A 412 -6.61 -1.26 -51.85
CA ARG A 412 -6.22 0.15 -52.03
C ARG A 412 -5.95 0.85 -50.70
N PHE A 413 -6.82 0.65 -49.72
CA PHE A 413 -6.67 1.23 -48.37
C PHE A 413 -5.43 0.70 -47.64
N ALA A 414 -5.21 -0.61 -47.68
CA ALA A 414 -4.02 -1.25 -47.12
C ALA A 414 -2.74 -0.74 -47.79
N ASN A 415 -2.74 -0.57 -49.12
CA ASN A 415 -1.58 -0.04 -49.83
C ASN A 415 -1.31 1.46 -49.55
N SER A 416 -2.28 2.22 -49.03
CA SER A 416 -2.05 3.61 -48.61
C SER A 416 -1.73 3.70 -47.13
N GLU A 417 -2.65 3.28 -46.26
CA GLU A 417 -2.55 3.45 -44.81
C GLU A 417 -1.62 2.43 -44.16
N PHE A 418 -1.47 1.24 -44.77
CA PHE A 418 -0.66 0.15 -44.25
C PHE A 418 0.60 -0.14 -45.11
N ALA A 419 1.02 0.81 -45.95
CA ALA A 419 2.20 0.65 -46.81
C ALA A 419 3.45 0.20 -46.03
N ASN A 420 3.71 0.82 -44.87
CA ASN A 420 4.84 0.44 -44.00
C ASN A 420 4.67 -0.95 -43.38
N TYR A 421 3.44 -1.38 -43.14
CA TYR A 421 3.12 -2.71 -42.59
C TYR A 421 3.05 -3.81 -43.66
N LEU A 422 3.16 -3.45 -44.94
CA LEU A 422 3.34 -4.34 -46.10
C LEU A 422 4.76 -4.26 -46.67
N GLN A 423 5.57 -3.32 -46.20
CA GLN A 423 6.91 -3.06 -46.71
C GLN A 423 7.81 -4.29 -46.56
N LEU A 424 8.51 -4.62 -47.65
CA LEU A 424 9.57 -5.62 -47.70
C LEU A 424 10.78 -5.02 -48.42
N PRO A 425 12.01 -5.25 -47.93
CA PRO A 425 13.22 -4.78 -48.59
C PRO A 425 13.51 -5.60 -49.87
N GLU A 426 14.37 -5.08 -50.73
CA GLU A 426 14.86 -5.80 -51.92
C GLU A 426 15.71 -7.03 -51.53
N SER A 427 16.22 -7.10 -50.29
CA SER A 427 16.99 -8.24 -49.77
C SER A 427 16.17 -9.52 -49.60
N ILE A 428 14.84 -9.43 -49.57
CA ILE A 428 14.00 -10.62 -49.39
C ILE A 428 14.15 -11.55 -50.58
N THR A 429 14.62 -12.77 -50.30
CA THR A 429 14.88 -13.77 -51.33
C THR A 429 13.59 -14.33 -51.93
N GLN A 430 13.69 -14.79 -53.18
CA GLN A 430 12.58 -15.43 -53.88
C GLN A 430 12.12 -16.70 -53.15
N ARG A 431 13.06 -17.48 -52.57
CA ARG A 431 12.74 -18.70 -51.81
C ARG A 431 11.92 -18.43 -50.55
N THR A 432 12.12 -17.30 -49.86
CA THR A 432 11.26 -16.91 -48.73
C THR A 432 9.83 -16.62 -49.20
N ARG A 433 9.67 -15.95 -50.35
CA ARG A 433 8.34 -15.67 -50.93
C ARG A 433 7.65 -16.94 -51.44
N ASP A 434 8.42 -17.84 -52.04
CA ASP A 434 7.91 -19.12 -52.54
C ASP A 434 7.46 -20.01 -51.39
N LEU A 435 8.24 -20.08 -50.29
CA LEU A 435 7.86 -20.83 -49.10
C LEU A 435 6.54 -20.33 -48.48
N ALA A 436 6.36 -19.01 -48.38
CA ALA A 436 5.10 -18.43 -47.90
C ALA A 436 3.90 -18.86 -48.76
N ARG A 437 4.05 -18.88 -50.09
CA ARG A 437 3.01 -19.34 -51.03
C ARG A 437 2.77 -20.84 -50.96
N GLU A 438 3.83 -21.63 -50.77
CA GLU A 438 3.75 -23.09 -50.66
C GLU A 438 2.97 -23.50 -49.42
N ILE A 439 3.30 -22.93 -48.25
CA ILE A 439 2.61 -23.22 -46.98
C ILE A 439 1.12 -22.86 -47.06
N THR A 440 0.78 -21.81 -47.79
CA THR A 440 -0.58 -21.26 -47.86
C THR A 440 -1.38 -21.72 -49.08
N VAL A 441 -0.84 -22.66 -49.86
CA VAL A 441 -1.48 -23.12 -51.10
C VAL A 441 -2.86 -23.72 -50.81
N GLY A 442 -3.88 -23.23 -51.51
CA GLY A 442 -5.27 -23.70 -51.35
C GLY A 442 -6.00 -23.17 -50.10
N ILE A 443 -5.37 -22.35 -49.26
CA ILE A 443 -6.01 -21.72 -48.10
C ILE A 443 -6.61 -20.38 -48.50
N ALA A 444 -7.93 -20.25 -48.39
CA ALA A 444 -8.69 -19.13 -48.94
C ALA A 444 -8.81 -17.91 -48.00
N ASN A 445 -8.65 -18.08 -46.69
CA ASN A 445 -8.85 -17.00 -45.72
C ASN A 445 -7.53 -16.61 -45.02
N PRO A 446 -7.30 -15.29 -44.76
CA PRO A 446 -6.07 -14.81 -44.13
C PRO A 446 -5.78 -15.41 -42.76
N TYR A 447 -6.82 -15.62 -41.94
CA TYR A 447 -6.65 -16.21 -40.61
C TYR A 447 -6.00 -17.59 -40.68
N ASP A 448 -6.55 -18.51 -41.48
CA ASP A 448 -5.99 -19.85 -41.63
C ASP A 448 -4.61 -19.82 -42.33
N GLN A 449 -4.33 -18.83 -43.19
CA GLN A 449 -2.98 -18.62 -43.75
C GLN A 449 -1.96 -18.24 -42.66
N ILE A 450 -2.35 -17.34 -41.75
CA ILE A 450 -1.54 -16.93 -40.59
C ILE A 450 -1.26 -18.13 -39.67
N ILE A 451 -2.30 -18.92 -39.38
CA ILE A 451 -2.18 -20.13 -38.56
C ILE A 451 -1.27 -21.17 -39.23
N ALA A 452 -1.41 -21.40 -40.54
CA ALA A 452 -0.57 -22.34 -41.27
C ALA A 452 0.92 -21.95 -41.24
N ILE A 453 1.24 -20.67 -41.45
CA ILE A 453 2.63 -20.17 -41.35
C ILE A 453 3.15 -20.31 -39.92
N ARG A 454 2.36 -19.91 -38.92
CA ARG A 454 2.72 -20.05 -37.50
C ARG A 454 3.06 -21.49 -37.16
N ASP A 455 2.18 -22.43 -37.51
CA ASP A 455 2.32 -23.84 -37.16
C ASP A 455 3.47 -24.50 -37.94
N TYR A 456 3.67 -24.12 -39.20
CA TYR A 456 4.84 -24.54 -39.98
C TYR A 456 6.15 -24.12 -39.29
N LEU A 457 6.27 -22.84 -38.89
CA LEU A 457 7.46 -22.34 -38.22
C LEU A 457 7.73 -23.11 -36.91
N ARG A 458 6.69 -23.32 -36.10
CA ARG A 458 6.78 -24.04 -34.81
C ARG A 458 7.18 -25.51 -34.98
N ALA A 459 6.67 -26.16 -36.01
CA ALA A 459 6.92 -27.59 -36.24
C ALA A 459 8.26 -27.86 -36.93
N THR A 460 8.78 -26.91 -37.69
CA THR A 460 9.94 -27.11 -38.57
C THR A 460 11.26 -26.72 -37.93
N TYR A 461 11.29 -25.63 -37.14
CA TYR A 461 12.53 -25.03 -36.65
C TYR A 461 12.72 -25.25 -35.15
N ALA A 462 13.98 -25.35 -34.71
CA ALA A 462 14.32 -25.53 -33.30
C ALA A 462 14.49 -24.19 -32.58
N TYR A 463 14.00 -24.08 -31.33
CA TYR A 463 14.29 -22.92 -30.50
C TYR A 463 15.67 -23.05 -29.87
N ASP A 464 16.51 -22.04 -30.02
CA ASP A 464 17.89 -22.02 -29.53
C ASP A 464 18.26 -20.63 -29.02
N PHE A 465 18.73 -20.52 -27.78
CA PHE A 465 19.17 -19.26 -27.16
C PHE A 465 20.50 -18.72 -27.71
N PHE A 466 21.28 -19.57 -28.39
CA PHE A 466 22.58 -19.22 -28.96
C PHE A 466 22.67 -19.65 -30.44
N PRO A 467 21.77 -19.16 -31.31
CA PRO A 467 21.82 -19.51 -32.72
C PRO A 467 23.08 -18.88 -33.36
N PRO A 468 23.53 -19.39 -34.53
CA PRO A 468 24.70 -18.85 -35.22
C PRO A 468 24.61 -17.34 -35.46
N PRO A 469 25.77 -16.64 -35.53
CA PRO A 469 25.77 -15.25 -35.95
C PRO A 469 25.29 -15.13 -37.39
N GLN A 470 24.65 -14.00 -37.68
CA GLN A 470 24.24 -13.70 -39.05
C GLN A 470 25.46 -13.56 -39.97
N ALA A 471 25.41 -14.20 -41.14
CA ALA A 471 26.42 -14.08 -42.16
C ALA A 471 26.43 -12.65 -42.76
N PRO A 472 27.60 -12.08 -43.08
CA PRO A 472 27.68 -10.77 -43.72
C PRO A 472 26.85 -10.71 -45.01
N ASN A 473 26.14 -9.61 -45.24
CA ASN A 473 25.32 -9.36 -46.43
C ASN A 473 24.24 -10.41 -46.71
N SER A 474 23.80 -11.16 -45.70
CA SER A 474 22.65 -12.07 -45.80
C SER A 474 21.40 -11.44 -45.19
N ASP A 475 20.23 -11.86 -45.66
CA ASP A 475 18.96 -11.51 -45.03
C ASP A 475 18.72 -12.41 -43.80
N SER A 476 18.38 -11.82 -42.65
CA SER A 476 18.26 -12.58 -41.39
C SER A 476 17.15 -13.62 -41.43
N VAL A 477 16.05 -13.33 -42.13
CA VAL A 477 14.91 -14.26 -42.26
C VAL A 477 15.30 -15.42 -43.16
N ASP A 478 15.92 -15.14 -44.28
CA ASP A 478 16.42 -16.17 -45.20
C ASP A 478 17.46 -17.09 -44.54
N GLN A 479 18.40 -16.53 -43.78
CA GLN A 479 19.38 -17.31 -43.04
C GLN A 479 18.71 -18.21 -41.99
N PHE A 480 17.75 -17.69 -41.22
CA PHE A 480 17.00 -18.49 -40.26
C PHE A 480 16.25 -19.65 -40.92
N LEU A 481 15.48 -19.38 -41.98
CA LEU A 481 14.60 -20.35 -42.62
C LEU A 481 15.35 -21.49 -43.34
N PHE A 482 16.51 -21.20 -43.92
CA PHE A 482 17.15 -22.12 -44.87
C PHE A 482 18.59 -22.50 -44.54
N VAL A 483 19.24 -21.81 -43.61
CA VAL A 483 20.64 -22.06 -43.25
C VAL A 483 20.74 -22.53 -41.80
N ASP A 484 20.31 -21.68 -40.85
CA ASP A 484 20.46 -21.97 -39.43
C ASP A 484 19.42 -22.99 -38.95
N GLN A 485 18.18 -22.85 -39.42
CA GLN A 485 17.01 -23.67 -39.03
C GLN A 485 16.77 -23.75 -37.52
N ARG A 486 17.33 -22.79 -36.77
CA ARG A 486 17.18 -22.60 -35.34
C ARG A 486 17.35 -21.13 -34.97
N GLY A 487 16.67 -20.67 -33.94
CA GLY A 487 16.66 -19.25 -33.57
C GLY A 487 16.00 -18.96 -32.23
N VAL A 488 16.04 -17.69 -31.84
CA VAL A 488 15.25 -17.10 -30.74
C VAL A 488 13.99 -16.43 -31.28
N CYS A 489 13.11 -15.95 -30.38
CA CYS A 489 11.78 -15.44 -30.72
C CYS A 489 11.79 -14.40 -31.87
N GLU A 490 12.79 -13.53 -31.93
CA GLU A 490 12.91 -12.48 -32.93
C GLU A 490 13.04 -13.04 -34.35
N GLN A 491 13.74 -14.16 -34.55
CA GLN A 491 13.85 -14.77 -35.88
C GLN A 491 12.52 -15.41 -36.32
N TYR A 492 11.82 -16.10 -35.41
CA TYR A 492 10.50 -16.66 -35.69
C TYR A 492 9.50 -15.57 -36.06
N VAL A 493 9.44 -14.51 -35.26
CA VAL A 493 8.54 -13.37 -35.44
C VAL A 493 8.85 -12.62 -36.73
N SER A 494 10.14 -12.36 -36.99
CA SER A 494 10.57 -11.72 -38.24
C SER A 494 10.21 -12.55 -39.47
N ALA A 495 10.44 -13.86 -39.41
CA ALA A 495 10.13 -14.76 -40.52
C ALA A 495 8.63 -14.83 -40.80
N MET A 496 7.82 -14.92 -39.75
CA MET A 496 6.36 -14.89 -39.89
C MET A 496 5.89 -13.57 -40.52
N ILE A 497 6.35 -12.42 -40.03
CA ILE A 497 5.95 -11.12 -40.58
C ILE A 497 6.37 -10.99 -42.04
N VAL A 498 7.61 -11.36 -42.39
CA VAL A 498 8.09 -11.26 -43.78
C VAL A 498 7.28 -12.15 -44.71
N MET A 499 6.95 -13.38 -44.29
CA MET A 499 6.11 -14.28 -45.07
C MET A 499 4.68 -13.73 -45.22
N LEU A 500 4.09 -13.17 -44.16
CA LEU A 500 2.75 -12.55 -44.20
C LEU A 500 2.71 -11.33 -45.12
N ARG A 501 3.69 -10.44 -45.00
CA ARG A 501 3.81 -9.26 -45.89
C ARG A 501 4.01 -9.67 -47.34
N ALA A 502 4.71 -10.78 -47.61
CA ALA A 502 4.86 -11.32 -48.96
C ALA A 502 3.54 -11.84 -49.57
N LEU A 503 2.55 -12.14 -48.73
CA LEU A 503 1.19 -12.50 -49.11
C LEU A 503 0.22 -11.31 -49.12
N GLY A 504 0.70 -10.09 -48.83
CA GLY A 504 -0.14 -8.89 -48.78
C GLY A 504 -0.92 -8.72 -47.47
N ILE A 505 -0.52 -9.41 -46.39
CA ILE A 505 -1.15 -9.32 -45.08
C ILE A 505 -0.38 -8.30 -44.21
N PRO A 506 -1.00 -7.18 -43.78
CA PRO A 506 -0.34 -6.18 -42.95
C PRO A 506 0.04 -6.72 -41.58
N ALA A 507 1.33 -6.71 -41.24
CA ALA A 507 1.84 -7.27 -40.00
C ALA A 507 2.98 -6.40 -39.43
N ARG A 508 3.12 -6.36 -38.09
CA ARG A 508 4.15 -5.60 -37.37
C ARG A 508 4.80 -6.43 -36.27
N LEU A 509 6.06 -6.09 -35.94
CA LEU A 509 6.79 -6.73 -34.84
C LEU A 509 6.49 -5.99 -33.55
N VAL A 510 6.11 -6.71 -32.51
CA VAL A 510 5.85 -6.13 -31.19
C VAL A 510 6.82 -6.69 -30.18
N ALA A 511 7.28 -5.83 -29.27
CA ALA A 511 8.14 -6.19 -28.16
C ALA A 511 7.44 -5.90 -26.83
N GLY A 512 7.79 -6.70 -25.82
CA GLY A 512 7.29 -6.56 -24.46
C GLY A 512 7.80 -7.69 -23.58
N TYR A 513 6.96 -8.12 -22.64
CA TYR A 513 7.19 -9.33 -21.88
C TYR A 513 6.07 -10.34 -22.10
N GLY A 514 6.42 -11.61 -22.03
CA GLY A 514 5.50 -12.69 -21.76
C GLY A 514 4.72 -12.49 -20.46
N THR A 515 3.74 -13.35 -20.21
CA THR A 515 2.89 -13.26 -19.01
C THR A 515 3.70 -13.38 -17.71
N GLY A 516 4.78 -14.17 -17.71
CA GLY A 516 5.56 -14.53 -16.52
C GLY A 516 4.88 -15.62 -15.70
N ASP A 517 5.54 -16.05 -14.62
CA ASP A 517 5.05 -17.14 -13.77
C ASP A 517 3.96 -16.66 -12.81
N TYR A 518 2.75 -17.22 -12.91
CA TYR A 518 1.69 -16.91 -11.94
C TYR A 518 1.94 -17.61 -10.61
N ASN A 519 2.10 -16.82 -9.54
CA ASN A 519 2.24 -17.32 -8.19
C ASN A 519 0.87 -17.28 -7.47
N PRO A 520 0.17 -18.42 -7.30
CA PRO A 520 -1.15 -18.44 -6.65
C PRO A 520 -1.10 -18.06 -5.17
N PHE A 521 0.07 -18.16 -4.52
CA PHE A 521 0.27 -17.80 -3.12
C PHE A 521 0.52 -16.32 -2.87
N THR A 522 0.85 -15.54 -3.91
CA THR A 522 0.98 -14.08 -3.81
C THR A 522 -0.08 -13.36 -4.65
N GLY A 523 -0.63 -14.02 -5.67
CA GLY A 523 -1.59 -13.46 -6.62
C GLY A 523 -0.95 -12.55 -7.67
N PHE A 524 0.36 -12.69 -7.90
CA PHE A 524 1.14 -11.93 -8.87
C PHE A 524 1.68 -12.83 -9.96
N TYR A 525 1.80 -12.26 -11.15
CA TYR A 525 2.74 -12.73 -12.16
C TYR A 525 4.13 -12.21 -11.81
N GLU A 526 5.08 -13.13 -11.70
CA GLU A 526 6.50 -12.87 -11.51
C GLU A 526 7.15 -12.79 -12.89
N VAL A 527 7.41 -11.57 -13.36
CA VAL A 527 7.99 -11.33 -14.69
C VAL A 527 9.49 -11.09 -14.55
N ARG A 528 10.25 -11.88 -15.28
CA ARG A 528 11.71 -11.96 -15.26
C ARG A 528 12.31 -11.41 -16.54
N ALA A 529 13.61 -11.14 -16.54
CA ALA A 529 14.29 -10.59 -17.71
C ALA A 529 14.20 -11.54 -18.91
N ASN A 530 14.32 -12.85 -18.69
CA ASN A 530 14.13 -13.90 -19.71
C ASN A 530 12.68 -14.10 -20.19
N ASP A 531 11.70 -13.44 -19.58
CA ASP A 531 10.34 -13.34 -20.13
C ASP A 531 10.22 -12.26 -21.20
N ALA A 532 11.27 -11.45 -21.47
CA ALA A 532 11.22 -10.48 -22.56
C ALA A 532 11.01 -11.22 -23.88
N HIS A 533 10.03 -10.76 -24.66
CA HIS A 533 9.51 -11.52 -25.77
C HIS A 533 9.07 -10.61 -26.91
N ALA A 534 9.15 -11.14 -28.12
CA ALA A 534 8.62 -10.52 -29.32
C ALA A 534 7.48 -11.37 -29.89
N TRP A 535 6.49 -10.74 -30.52
CA TRP A 535 5.40 -11.42 -31.22
C TRP A 535 4.95 -10.63 -32.45
N VAL A 536 4.04 -11.23 -33.22
CA VAL A 536 3.46 -10.64 -34.43
C VAL A 536 2.12 -10.01 -34.08
N GLU A 537 1.86 -8.79 -34.52
CA GLU A 537 0.50 -8.25 -34.61
C GLU A 537 0.09 -8.16 -36.08
N VAL A 538 -1.08 -8.67 -36.43
CA VAL A 538 -1.68 -8.63 -37.77
C VAL A 538 -2.93 -7.76 -37.73
N TYR A 539 -3.10 -6.86 -38.70
CA TYR A 539 -4.26 -5.98 -38.72
C TYR A 539 -5.46 -6.69 -39.36
N PHE A 540 -6.57 -6.83 -38.65
CA PHE A 540 -7.84 -7.32 -39.20
C PHE A 540 -8.83 -6.16 -39.35
N PRO A 541 -9.47 -6.01 -40.53
CA PRO A 541 -10.59 -5.09 -40.68
C PRO A 541 -11.64 -5.35 -39.59
N ASP A 542 -12.19 -4.28 -39.02
CA ASP A 542 -13.19 -4.31 -37.94
C ASP A 542 -12.76 -5.00 -36.63
N HIS A 543 -11.48 -5.39 -36.49
CA HIS A 543 -10.93 -5.99 -35.26
C HIS A 543 -9.62 -5.34 -34.79
N GLY A 544 -8.95 -4.57 -35.66
CA GLY A 544 -7.70 -3.89 -35.33
C GLY A 544 -6.50 -4.84 -35.33
N TRP A 545 -5.49 -4.54 -34.51
CA TRP A 545 -4.28 -5.35 -34.41
C TRP A 545 -4.50 -6.58 -33.51
N VAL A 546 -4.31 -7.77 -34.06
CA VAL A 546 -4.50 -9.06 -33.39
C VAL A 546 -3.15 -9.78 -33.25
N SER A 547 -2.86 -10.32 -32.07
CA SER A 547 -1.57 -10.93 -31.74
C SER A 547 -1.48 -12.41 -32.14
N PHE A 548 -0.35 -12.80 -32.73
CA PHE A 548 0.01 -14.18 -33.08
C PHE A 548 1.48 -14.43 -32.71
N ASP A 549 1.80 -15.65 -32.27
CA ASP A 549 3.16 -16.00 -31.85
C ASP A 549 3.68 -17.23 -32.61
N PRO A 550 4.70 -17.12 -33.47
CA PRO A 550 5.32 -18.25 -34.15
C PRO A 550 6.32 -19.04 -33.30
N THR A 551 6.58 -18.65 -32.04
CA THR A 551 7.64 -19.23 -31.21
C THR A 551 7.20 -20.56 -30.58
N PRO A 552 8.00 -21.64 -30.67
CA PRO A 552 7.71 -22.90 -29.99
C PRO A 552 7.64 -22.75 -28.46
N GLY A 553 6.72 -23.46 -27.81
CA GLY A 553 6.55 -23.44 -26.34
C GLY A 553 5.75 -22.24 -25.82
N TRP A 554 5.47 -21.25 -26.67
CA TRP A 554 4.56 -20.14 -26.37
C TRP A 554 3.21 -20.47 -26.98
N ASN A 555 2.16 -20.68 -26.17
CA ASN A 555 0.84 -21.08 -26.68
C ASN A 555 -0.02 -19.87 -27.04
N GLY A 556 0.24 -19.26 -28.19
CA GLY A 556 -0.55 -18.15 -28.74
C GLY A 556 -0.48 -16.86 -27.91
N SER A 557 -1.18 -15.80 -28.36
CA SER A 557 -1.53 -14.72 -27.43
C SER A 557 -2.15 -15.36 -26.22
N PRO A 558 -1.71 -15.07 -24.98
CA PRO A 558 -2.55 -15.35 -23.83
C PRO A 558 -3.87 -14.71 -24.22
N GLU A 559 -4.88 -15.54 -24.50
CA GLU A 559 -6.24 -15.06 -24.46
C GLU A 559 -6.29 -14.30 -23.15
N THR A 560 -6.95 -13.16 -23.12
CA THR A 560 -7.19 -12.46 -21.86
C THR A 560 -8.19 -13.25 -20.99
N GLY A 561 -8.11 -14.59 -21.04
CA GLY A 561 -8.82 -15.60 -20.30
C GLY A 561 -8.79 -15.32 -18.80
N PRO A 562 -9.88 -15.67 -18.10
CA PRO A 562 -9.87 -15.63 -16.65
C PRO A 562 -8.74 -16.53 -16.16
N VAL A 563 -7.86 -15.98 -15.32
CA VAL A 563 -6.85 -16.76 -14.62
C VAL A 563 -7.60 -17.83 -13.83
N GLU A 564 -7.18 -19.11 -13.93
CA GLU A 564 -7.66 -20.15 -13.03
C GLU A 564 -7.37 -19.71 -11.59
N ARG A 565 -8.42 -19.17 -10.98
CA ARG A 565 -8.40 -18.69 -9.61
C ARG A 565 -8.15 -19.89 -8.71
N TRP A 566 -7.42 -19.67 -7.62
CA TRP A 566 -7.20 -20.58 -6.49
C TRP A 566 -8.24 -21.72 -6.40
N VAL A 567 -7.77 -22.97 -6.22
CA VAL A 567 -8.45 -24.30 -6.23
C VAL A 567 -9.95 -24.38 -5.87
N PHE A 568 -10.53 -23.42 -5.16
CA PHE A 568 -11.94 -23.36 -4.76
C PHE A 568 -12.75 -22.24 -5.45
N SER A 569 -12.23 -21.65 -6.52
CA SER A 569 -12.87 -20.57 -7.26
C SER A 569 -14.26 -20.92 -7.81
N SER A 570 -14.45 -22.19 -8.18
CA SER A 570 -15.72 -22.77 -8.60
C SER A 570 -16.83 -22.72 -7.54
N LEU A 571 -16.50 -22.58 -6.24
CA LEU A 571 -17.52 -22.44 -5.19
C LEU A 571 -18.21 -21.06 -5.18
N PHE A 572 -17.63 -20.07 -5.86
CA PHE A 572 -18.14 -18.69 -5.93
C PHE A 572 -18.38 -18.21 -7.37
N GLU A 573 -18.39 -19.14 -8.33
CA GLU A 573 -18.77 -18.90 -9.73
C GLU A 573 -20.24 -18.47 -9.78
N GLY A 574 -20.49 -17.16 -9.96
CA GLY A 574 -21.85 -16.58 -9.97
C GLY A 574 -22.08 -15.40 -9.01
N VAL A 575 -21.09 -15.02 -8.20
CA VAL A 575 -21.16 -13.75 -7.43
C VAL A 575 -20.63 -12.60 -8.27
N GLU A 576 -21.51 -11.92 -9.01
CA GLU A 576 -21.20 -10.67 -9.68
C GLU A 576 -21.10 -9.53 -8.65
N LEU A 577 -19.94 -8.86 -8.60
CA LEU A 577 -19.78 -7.67 -7.79
C LEU A 577 -20.37 -6.45 -8.53
N PRO A 578 -21.12 -5.56 -7.85
CA PRO A 578 -21.71 -4.38 -8.49
C PRO A 578 -20.64 -3.51 -9.15
N SER A 579 -20.91 -3.02 -10.36
CA SER A 579 -20.09 -2.00 -11.02
C SER A 579 -20.08 -0.71 -10.18
N LEU A 580 -18.94 -0.38 -9.59
CA LEU A 580 -18.81 0.81 -8.74
C LEU A 580 -18.55 2.08 -9.58
N PRO A 581 -19.18 3.23 -9.26
CA PRO A 581 -18.96 4.50 -9.96
C PRO A 581 -17.61 5.14 -9.56
N LEU A 582 -16.51 4.57 -10.05
CA LEU A 582 -15.13 4.89 -9.67
C LEU A 582 -14.76 6.39 -9.86
N GLY A 583 -15.30 7.07 -10.87
CA GLY A 583 -15.04 8.50 -11.12
C GLY A 583 -15.62 9.40 -10.03
N GLU A 584 -16.87 9.16 -9.66
CA GLU A 584 -17.52 9.90 -8.56
C GLU A 584 -16.90 9.55 -7.21
N MET A 585 -16.52 8.27 -7.00
CA MET A 585 -15.88 7.81 -5.77
C MET A 585 -14.47 8.40 -5.57
N THR A 586 -13.70 8.60 -6.65
CA THR A 586 -12.35 9.21 -6.57
C THR A 586 -12.44 10.70 -6.24
N GLN A 587 -13.34 11.46 -6.89
CA GLN A 587 -13.54 12.87 -6.60
C GLN A 587 -14.16 13.10 -5.23
N ALA A 588 -15.14 12.27 -4.83
CA ALA A 588 -15.70 12.25 -3.48
C ALA A 588 -14.64 11.86 -2.44
N GLY A 589 -13.78 10.89 -2.76
CA GLY A 589 -12.67 10.46 -1.91
C GLY A 589 -11.65 11.57 -1.68
N LEU A 590 -11.18 12.26 -2.73
CA LEU A 590 -10.25 13.38 -2.59
C LEU A 590 -10.84 14.56 -1.81
N SER A 591 -12.08 14.94 -2.11
CA SER A 591 -12.76 16.04 -1.41
C SER A 591 -13.03 15.70 0.07
N PHE A 592 -13.41 14.45 0.36
CA PHE A 592 -13.57 13.92 1.71
C PHE A 592 -12.24 13.91 2.48
N LEU A 593 -11.15 13.43 1.87
CA LEU A 593 -9.82 13.44 2.48
C LEU A 593 -9.32 14.86 2.75
N GLY A 594 -9.54 15.80 1.82
CA GLY A 594 -9.23 17.21 2.01
C GLY A 594 -10.00 17.86 3.17
N ALA A 595 -11.31 17.58 3.26
CA ALA A 595 -12.16 18.06 4.35
C ALA A 595 -11.74 17.49 5.72
N ILE A 596 -11.35 16.20 5.76
CA ILE A 596 -10.84 15.55 6.96
C ILE A 596 -9.50 16.17 7.38
N ALA A 597 -8.56 16.37 6.44
CA ALA A 597 -7.26 16.97 6.73
C ALA A 597 -7.42 18.38 7.33
N ALA A 598 -8.27 19.22 6.72
CA ALA A 598 -8.58 20.55 7.23
C ALA A 598 -9.20 20.50 8.64
N SER A 599 -10.10 19.55 8.89
CA SER A 599 -10.74 19.35 10.20
C SER A 599 -9.74 18.96 11.28
N PHE A 600 -8.76 18.11 10.97
CA PHE A 600 -7.71 17.73 11.93
C PHE A 600 -6.74 18.87 12.24
N VAL A 601 -6.36 19.66 11.24
CA VAL A 601 -5.55 20.88 11.46
C VAL A 601 -6.31 21.85 12.37
N PHE A 602 -7.60 22.05 12.12
CA PHE A 602 -8.46 22.87 12.96
C PHE A 602 -8.59 22.32 14.38
N MET A 603 -8.85 21.02 14.54
CA MET A 603 -8.93 20.36 15.85
C MET A 603 -7.62 20.45 16.62
N PHE A 604 -6.47 20.32 15.94
CA PHE A 604 -5.17 20.47 16.57
C PHE A 604 -4.95 21.91 17.05
N ALA A 605 -5.23 22.91 16.21
CA ALA A 605 -5.16 24.32 16.60
C ALA A 605 -6.11 24.64 17.77
N ALA A 606 -7.35 24.14 17.73
CA ALA A 606 -8.31 24.28 18.81
C ALA A 606 -7.82 23.61 20.11
N SER A 607 -7.21 22.44 20.02
CA SER A 607 -6.64 21.75 21.19
C SER A 607 -5.48 22.54 21.82
N LEU A 608 -4.62 23.17 21.02
CA LEU A 608 -3.57 24.05 21.51
C LEU A 608 -4.14 25.30 22.20
N ILE A 609 -5.19 25.89 21.62
CA ILE A 609 -5.89 27.03 22.21
C ILE A 609 -6.53 26.64 23.54
N ILE A 610 -7.19 25.48 23.63
CA ILE A 610 -7.80 24.98 24.86
C ILE A 610 -6.75 24.70 25.93
N VAL A 611 -5.62 24.07 25.58
CA VAL A 611 -4.52 23.82 26.51
C VAL A 611 -3.90 25.14 26.99
N ALA A 612 -3.69 26.12 26.09
CA ALA A 612 -3.20 27.44 26.43
C ALA A 612 -4.19 28.21 27.32
N ALA A 613 -5.48 28.18 27.00
CA ALA A 613 -6.55 28.80 27.78
C ALA A 613 -6.68 28.16 29.17
N TRP A 614 -6.61 26.83 29.26
CA TRP A 614 -6.61 26.11 30.53
C TRP A 614 -5.38 26.46 31.38
N TRP A 615 -4.20 26.53 30.76
CA TRP A 615 -2.97 26.95 31.45
C TRP A 615 -3.04 28.41 31.94
N LEU A 616 -3.54 29.32 31.10
CA LEU A 616 -3.79 30.71 31.45
C LEU A 616 -4.82 30.83 32.57
N TRP A 617 -5.90 30.05 32.53
CA TRP A 617 -6.93 30.00 33.57
C TRP A 617 -6.37 29.48 34.90
N GLN A 618 -5.52 28.46 34.88
CA GLN A 618 -4.80 27.98 36.07
C GLN A 618 -3.87 29.06 36.65
N ARG A 619 -3.21 29.86 35.79
CA ARG A 619 -2.37 31.00 36.21
C ARG A 619 -3.20 32.17 36.75
N TRP A 620 -4.30 32.51 36.09
CA TRP A 620 -5.24 33.56 36.47
C TRP A 620 -6.00 33.24 37.76
N GLY A 621 -6.39 31.98 37.98
CA GLY A 621 -6.98 31.50 39.21
C GLY A 621 -6.05 31.70 40.41
N LYS A 622 -4.75 31.42 40.25
CA LYS A 622 -3.72 31.69 41.28
C LYS A 622 -3.55 33.20 41.56
N LEU A 623 -3.66 34.07 40.55
CA LEU A 623 -3.57 35.53 40.69
C LEU A 623 -4.82 36.17 41.34
N ARG A 624 -6.03 35.74 40.96
CA ARG A 624 -7.30 36.23 41.53
C ARG A 624 -7.53 35.76 42.96
N PHE A 625 -7.35 34.46 43.26
CA PHE A 625 -7.47 33.97 44.64
C PHE A 625 -6.35 34.49 45.55
N GLY A 626 -5.16 34.74 45.02
CA GLY A 626 -4.06 35.39 45.75
C GLY A 626 -4.30 36.87 46.09
N ARG A 627 -5.12 37.61 45.32
CA ARG A 627 -5.56 38.98 45.65
C ARG A 627 -6.78 38.99 46.58
N TRP A 628 -7.75 38.10 46.34
CA TRP A 628 -8.97 38.03 47.15
C TRP A 628 -8.68 37.60 48.60
N ARG A 629 -7.75 36.66 48.80
CA ARG A 629 -7.26 36.25 50.14
C ARG A 629 -6.45 37.34 50.85
N ARG A 630 -5.79 38.24 50.10
CA ARG A 630 -5.04 39.40 50.64
C ARG A 630 -5.93 40.60 51.00
N MET A 631 -7.04 40.83 50.29
CA MET A 631 -7.99 41.90 50.65
C MET A 631 -8.79 41.57 51.92
N ARG A 632 -9.26 40.33 52.09
CA ARG A 632 -10.06 39.92 53.27
C ARG A 632 -9.26 39.90 54.58
N GLN A 633 -7.92 39.90 54.51
CA GLN A 633 -7.02 39.94 55.67
C GLN A 633 -6.66 41.36 56.12
N ARG A 634 -7.14 42.45 55.50
CA ARG A 634 -6.75 43.82 55.85
C ARG A 634 -7.73 44.58 56.76
N ASP A 635 -8.76 43.93 57.28
CA ASP A 635 -9.64 44.53 58.30
C ASP A 635 -8.98 44.42 59.70
N PRO A 636 -8.53 45.54 60.30
CA PRO A 636 -7.82 45.54 61.57
C PRO A 636 -8.70 45.08 62.75
N LEU A 637 -10.03 45.29 62.67
CA LEU A 637 -10.97 44.89 63.72
C LEU A 637 -11.15 43.37 63.75
N ARG A 638 -11.33 42.75 62.58
CA ARG A 638 -11.42 41.28 62.46
C ARG A 638 -10.17 40.59 62.99
N ARG A 639 -8.97 41.08 62.67
CA ARG A 639 -7.70 40.52 63.20
C ARG A 639 -7.63 40.58 64.73
N ARG A 640 -8.11 41.68 65.32
CA ARG A 640 -8.14 41.82 66.78
C ARG A 640 -9.05 40.78 67.42
N VAL A 641 -10.23 40.50 66.86
CA VAL A 641 -11.14 39.44 67.34
C VAL A 641 -10.47 38.06 67.37
N PHE A 642 -9.81 37.65 66.27
CA PHE A 642 -9.07 36.37 66.26
C PHE A 642 -7.90 36.35 67.27
N SER A 643 -7.21 37.48 67.45
CA SER A 643 -6.13 37.59 68.45
C SER A 643 -6.64 37.48 69.88
N LEU A 644 -7.86 37.97 70.16
CA LEU A 644 -8.50 37.89 71.46
C LEU A 644 -8.93 36.47 71.76
N TYR A 645 -9.48 35.75 70.76
CA TYR A 645 -9.82 34.34 70.92
C TYR A 645 -8.60 33.50 71.27
N HIS A 646 -7.48 33.69 70.56
CA HIS A 646 -6.25 33.00 70.89
C HIS A 646 -5.63 33.41 72.24
N ARG A 647 -5.82 34.65 72.69
CA ARG A 647 -5.40 35.08 74.03
C ARG A 647 -6.26 34.45 75.12
N ALA A 648 -7.57 34.38 74.92
CA ALA A 648 -8.49 33.75 75.85
C ALA A 648 -8.24 32.24 75.98
N GLN A 649 -7.99 31.53 74.86
CA GLN A 649 -7.55 30.13 74.87
C GLN A 649 -6.26 29.91 75.68
N ARG A 650 -5.28 30.80 75.53
CA ARG A 650 -4.03 30.72 76.29
C ARG A 650 -4.23 30.99 77.79
N ARG A 651 -5.06 31.97 78.14
CA ARG A 651 -5.39 32.29 79.55
C ARG A 651 -6.12 31.14 80.22
N LEU A 652 -7.15 30.60 79.57
CA LEU A 652 -7.98 29.51 80.10
C LEU A 652 -7.30 28.13 79.95
N ARG A 653 -6.11 28.06 79.35
CA ARG A 653 -5.38 26.84 78.97
C ARG A 653 -6.24 25.83 78.18
N SER A 654 -7.27 26.31 77.49
CA SER A 654 -8.18 25.50 76.68
C SER A 654 -7.89 25.71 75.19
N TYR A 655 -7.14 24.77 74.62
CA TYR A 655 -6.75 24.80 73.22
C TYR A 655 -7.72 23.99 72.37
N ARG A 656 -8.23 24.62 71.32
CA ARG A 656 -9.10 23.97 70.33
C ARG A 656 -8.30 22.97 69.49
N ALA A 657 -8.84 21.76 69.31
CA ALA A 657 -8.26 20.76 68.41
C ALA A 657 -8.33 21.20 66.93
N PRO A 658 -7.42 20.75 66.04
CA PRO A 658 -7.37 21.20 64.66
C PRO A 658 -8.64 20.93 63.84
N THR A 659 -9.38 19.87 64.18
CA THR A 659 -10.62 19.44 63.50
C THR A 659 -11.89 20.02 64.11
N GLN A 660 -11.80 20.69 65.27
CA GLN A 660 -12.94 21.20 66.02
C GLN A 660 -13.31 22.62 65.58
N THR A 661 -14.60 22.92 65.42
CA THR A 661 -15.05 24.28 65.08
C THR A 661 -14.94 25.23 66.27
N VAL A 662 -14.98 26.54 66.02
CA VAL A 662 -14.89 27.55 67.09
C VAL A 662 -16.10 27.46 68.02
N GLN A 663 -17.29 27.21 67.47
CA GLN A 663 -18.53 27.02 68.23
C GLN A 663 -18.52 25.73 69.04
N GLU A 664 -18.06 24.61 68.46
CA GLU A 664 -17.93 23.34 69.19
C GLU A 664 -16.96 23.44 70.37
N HIS A 665 -15.86 24.20 70.22
CA HIS A 665 -14.94 24.45 71.32
C HIS A 665 -15.58 25.30 72.41
N ALA A 666 -16.33 26.34 72.05
CA ALA A 666 -16.99 27.20 73.02
C ALA A 666 -18.21 26.56 73.68
N ALA A 667 -18.81 25.54 73.08
CA ALA A 667 -19.87 24.76 73.72
C ALA A 667 -19.39 24.04 75.00
N ALA A 668 -18.12 23.65 75.05
CA ALA A 668 -17.48 23.07 76.25
C ALA A 668 -17.03 24.13 77.27
N PHE A 669 -16.97 25.41 76.88
CA PHE A 669 -16.50 26.52 77.72
C PHE A 669 -17.46 27.71 77.56
N PRO A 670 -18.54 27.78 78.35
CA PRO A 670 -19.61 28.79 78.20
C PRO A 670 -19.07 30.23 78.18
N GLU A 671 -17.97 30.45 78.90
CA GLU A 671 -17.26 31.72 78.98
C GLU A 671 -16.72 32.22 77.62
N MET A 672 -16.48 31.33 76.68
CA MET A 672 -15.94 31.60 75.34
C MET A 672 -17.02 31.75 74.26
N ALA A 673 -18.29 31.51 74.59
CA ALA A 673 -19.40 31.48 73.62
C ALA A 673 -19.63 32.82 72.91
N GLU A 674 -19.46 33.94 73.62
CA GLU A 674 -19.61 35.28 73.04
C GLU A 674 -18.45 35.59 72.06
N LEU A 675 -17.23 35.21 72.45
CA LEU A 675 -16.05 35.39 71.62
C LEU A 675 -16.05 34.47 70.40
N ALA A 676 -16.56 33.25 70.53
CA ALA A 676 -16.74 32.31 69.43
C ALA A 676 -17.75 32.83 68.39
N ARG A 677 -18.88 33.41 68.82
CA ARG A 677 -19.83 34.08 67.93
C ARG A 677 -19.22 35.27 67.20
N ALA A 678 -18.40 36.07 67.88
CA ALA A 678 -17.68 37.19 67.25
C ALA A 678 -16.62 36.72 66.22
N VAL A 679 -15.95 35.59 66.48
CA VAL A 679 -15.01 34.96 65.52
C VAL A 679 -15.74 34.44 64.28
N ASP A 680 -16.92 33.84 64.48
CA ASP A 680 -17.74 33.30 63.40
C ASP A 680 -18.30 34.41 62.50
N SER A 681 -18.81 35.50 63.10
CA SER A 681 -19.24 36.69 62.36
C SER A 681 -18.07 37.35 61.62
N ALA A 682 -16.89 37.45 62.25
CA ALA A 682 -15.67 37.95 61.62
C ALA A 682 -15.20 37.05 60.45
N ALA A 683 -15.48 35.75 60.49
CA ALA A 683 -15.06 34.79 59.47
C ALA A 683 -16.05 34.67 58.29
N TYR A 684 -17.35 34.78 58.57
CA TYR A 684 -18.40 34.39 57.61
C TYR A 684 -19.47 35.47 57.35
N SER A 685 -19.67 36.46 58.23
CA SER A 685 -20.63 37.56 58.00
C SER A 685 -19.99 38.76 57.27
N THR A 686 -20.80 39.43 56.44
CA THR A 686 -20.50 40.72 55.80
C THR A 686 -20.80 41.92 56.69
N ASP A 687 -21.41 41.73 57.87
CA ASP A 687 -21.70 42.81 58.80
C ASP A 687 -20.41 43.47 59.30
N ILE A 688 -20.45 44.80 59.43
CA ILE A 688 -19.33 45.59 59.93
C ILE A 688 -19.25 45.39 61.44
N LEU A 689 -18.16 44.78 61.91
CA LEU A 689 -17.85 44.72 63.34
C LEU A 689 -17.56 46.13 63.83
N ASP A 690 -18.34 46.60 64.79
CA ASP A 690 -18.16 47.92 65.40
C ASP A 690 -17.08 47.88 66.51
N GLU A 691 -16.36 48.98 66.70
CA GLU A 691 -15.25 49.11 67.65
C GLU A 691 -15.74 49.05 69.11
N THR A 692 -17.01 49.36 69.34
CA THR A 692 -17.72 49.22 70.63
C THR A 692 -17.83 47.75 71.08
N VAL A 693 -18.19 46.84 70.16
CA VAL A 693 -18.25 45.39 70.41
C VAL A 693 -16.87 44.83 70.71
N LEU A 694 -15.84 45.32 69.99
CA LEU A 694 -14.46 44.90 70.25
C LEU A 694 -13.99 45.30 71.65
N LYS A 695 -14.28 46.53 72.10
CA LYS A 695 -13.93 47.01 73.45
C LYS A 695 -14.66 46.23 74.55
N SER A 696 -15.91 45.82 74.33
CA SER A 696 -16.64 44.98 75.29
C SER A 696 -15.98 43.60 75.44
N LEU A 697 -15.63 42.96 74.32
CA LEU A 697 -14.94 41.67 74.29
C LEU A 697 -13.53 41.74 74.93
N GLU A 698 -12.78 42.81 74.68
CA GLU A 698 -11.47 43.04 75.32
C GLU A 698 -11.60 43.20 76.84
N SER A 699 -12.64 43.90 77.31
CA SER A 699 -12.90 44.06 78.74
C SER A 699 -13.33 42.74 79.40
N SER A 700 -14.12 41.92 78.70
CA SER A 700 -14.55 40.58 79.12
C SER A 700 -13.36 39.64 79.29
N VAL A 701 -12.45 39.61 78.32
CA VAL A 701 -11.22 38.81 78.38
C VAL A 701 -10.22 39.36 79.40
N ARG A 702 -10.29 40.64 79.80
CA ARG A 702 -9.43 41.23 80.84
C ARG A 702 -9.95 41.01 82.27
N LYS A 703 -11.26 41.05 82.47
CA LYS A 703 -11.92 40.86 83.78
C LYS A 703 -11.95 39.39 84.24
N ARG A 704 -11.71 38.46 83.32
CA ARG A 704 -11.51 37.03 83.54
C ARG A 704 -10.04 36.68 83.35
#